data_AF-A0A8H6BMZ5-F1
#
_entry.id   AF-A0A8H6BMZ5-F1
#
_cell.length_a   1.000
_cell.length_b   1.000
_cell.length_c   1.000
_cell.angle_alpha   90.00
_cell.angle_beta   90.00
_cell.angle_gamma   90.00
#
_symmetry.space_group_name_H-M   'P 1'
#
loop_
_entity.id
_entity.type
_entity.pdbx_description
1 polymer ?
#
loop_
_entity_poly.entity_id
_entity_poly.type
_entity_poly.pdbx_seq_one_letter_code
_entity_poly.pdbx_strand_id
1 'polypeptide(L)'
;MAAQLMKNSDLTDSVLRPIFLTVLIILAAIIELVSEPYYDINQYLDLNFSRRTKIESIATFGRCAIQLASTMLLSKYQKGVSFADSNFVYGFAFSQLGYAIIVSSCYLAKEQALVPRKVANRYLESSALGYFRSIFFQQIAKYFLSEGDKILVNYLLPVNIQGYYSLITDYGSLLARLLFMPIEEAVRISMTATFESHDVSASKRKEILKITVSSISRLYVYILTLLILFAPSSTSYIVQMLFKRFGSDETFIWCFKLYWCYVPFLAVNGIAEALFNSVFHSSKDADVYSKMMILNSIFFFVSTYISPIFETRPNLVKKGDITPGISAAEYFNRRYRIAEQMEPGSIAIVAGQRTKFATESVFYYFQQNNDLFYLTGWDEPDSVCILEKPKSDPTSAIFHMIVPPSNPEKELWEGERTGVEGVRDIFNADVSMPIGSLPSHLSNLMSRYKTVYYDFDETQKADEFSKVFPLMQAKDRRYRYSIENILRENNVVLHSLKSITAPMRAIKSDAELRMMRLAGKISGRAYNQAYARRFKSEKGLQAFLEYRFVSGGCNRNSYIPVVAGGENALCIHYTRNDNLFKGNEFVLVDAAGQLGGYCADISRTWPVSGKFTPAQRDLYEALLNVQRKCINLCTEDANVSINDLHYKSVAMLTSELRNIGFQGLTQWDVMQKLYPHYLGHNLGLDVHDVPSYSKTAKLKKGQVITMEPGVYVSDDPMWPAAYRGMGLRIEDDIAVGKNTNVNLTIEAAKEIDDIESIAVNGVTTKMEDEVTDVFSL
;
A
#
# COMPACT_ATOMS: atom_id res chain seq x y z
N MET A 1 5.59 -61.60 -19.77
CA MET A 1 4.36 -60.86 -19.44
C MET A 1 4.54 -59.34 -19.55
N ALA A 2 5.52 -58.72 -18.88
CA ALA A 2 5.82 -57.27 -19.01
C ALA A 2 6.17 -56.81 -20.45
N ALA A 3 6.91 -57.61 -21.21
CA ALA A 3 7.23 -57.31 -22.62
C ALA A 3 6.03 -57.42 -23.58
N GLN A 4 4.93 -58.06 -23.14
CA GLN A 4 3.71 -58.23 -23.93
C GLN A 4 2.69 -57.11 -23.69
N LEU A 5 2.74 -56.47 -22.52
CA LEU A 5 1.89 -55.32 -22.15
C LEU A 5 2.31 -54.01 -22.85
N MET A 6 3.54 -53.90 -23.34
CA MET A 6 4.05 -52.69 -24.01
C MET A 6 3.66 -52.57 -25.50
N LYS A 7 2.91 -53.54 -26.05
CA LYS A 7 2.69 -53.64 -27.49
C LYS A 7 1.38 -53.03 -28.00
N ASN A 8 0.45 -52.61 -27.12
CA ASN A 8 -0.87 -52.10 -27.52
C ASN A 8 -1.26 -50.75 -26.88
N SER A 9 -1.46 -49.77 -27.78
CA SER A 9 -2.36 -48.59 -27.76
C SER A 9 -2.15 -47.45 -26.75
N ASP A 10 -2.26 -46.23 -27.29
CA ASP A 10 -2.15 -44.87 -26.73
C ASP A 10 -2.81 -44.55 -25.36
N LEU A 11 -3.48 -45.50 -24.70
CA LEU A 11 -3.94 -45.36 -23.31
C LEU A 11 -2.93 -45.82 -22.26
N THR A 12 -1.93 -46.64 -22.61
CA THR A 12 -0.95 -47.18 -21.64
C THR A 12 0.14 -46.18 -21.24
N ASP A 13 0.37 -45.14 -22.03
CA ASP A 13 1.55 -44.27 -21.88
C ASP A 13 1.38 -43.13 -20.87
N SER A 14 0.15 -42.65 -20.62
CA SER A 14 -0.09 -41.50 -19.72
C SER A 14 -0.44 -41.87 -18.28
N VAL A 15 -0.98 -43.07 -18.02
CA VAL A 15 -1.50 -43.46 -16.68
C VAL A 15 -0.78 -44.66 -16.07
N LEU A 16 -0.55 -45.73 -16.83
CA LEU A 16 0.02 -46.98 -16.29
C LEU A 16 1.55 -46.89 -16.06
N ARG A 17 2.26 -46.12 -16.88
CA ARG A 17 3.71 -45.89 -16.75
C ARG A 17 4.10 -45.18 -15.43
N PRO A 18 3.48 -44.04 -15.06
CA PRO A 18 3.72 -43.40 -13.76
C PRO A 18 3.41 -44.32 -12.58
N ILE A 19 2.26 -45.01 -12.61
CA ILE A 19 1.84 -45.91 -11.52
C ILE A 19 2.88 -47.02 -11.30
N PHE A 20 3.35 -47.66 -12.37
CA PHE A 20 4.36 -48.71 -12.26
C PHE A 20 5.69 -48.20 -11.68
N LEU A 21 6.15 -47.03 -12.11
CA LEU A 21 7.34 -46.39 -11.58
C LEU A 21 7.19 -46.04 -10.09
N THR A 22 6.04 -45.47 -9.72
CA THR A 22 5.70 -45.16 -8.33
C THR A 22 5.70 -46.42 -7.48
N VAL A 23 5.12 -47.52 -7.96
CA VAL A 23 5.14 -48.81 -7.25
C VAL A 23 6.56 -49.33 -7.06
N LEU A 24 7.45 -49.25 -8.05
CA LEU A 24 8.84 -49.67 -7.91
C LEU A 24 9.60 -48.85 -6.87
N ILE A 25 9.42 -47.52 -6.87
CA ILE A 25 10.07 -46.62 -5.91
C ILE A 25 9.51 -46.84 -4.50
N ILE A 26 8.19 -47.01 -4.36
CA ILE A 26 7.55 -47.33 -3.08
C ILE A 26 8.08 -48.66 -2.55
N LEU A 27 8.18 -49.69 -3.39
CA LEU A 27 8.70 -50.99 -2.98
C LEU A 27 10.16 -50.88 -2.53
N ALA A 28 11.00 -50.14 -3.27
CA ALA A 28 12.37 -49.88 -2.89
C ALA A 28 12.47 -49.17 -1.53
N ALA A 29 11.67 -48.10 -1.33
CA ALA A 29 11.62 -47.35 -0.08
C ALA A 29 11.15 -48.22 1.10
N ILE A 30 10.14 -49.07 0.90
CA ILE A 30 9.69 -50.00 1.93
C ILE A 30 10.80 -50.98 2.30
N ILE A 31 11.48 -51.57 1.32
CA ILE A 31 12.58 -52.53 1.58
C ILE A 31 13.74 -51.85 2.31
N GLU A 32 14.05 -50.61 1.94
CA GLU A 32 15.10 -49.79 2.56
C GLU A 32 14.72 -49.43 4.01
N LEU A 33 13.53 -48.91 4.25
CA LEU A 33 13.01 -48.57 5.59
C LEU A 33 12.92 -49.79 6.50
N VAL A 34 12.54 -50.95 5.97
CA VAL A 34 12.51 -52.21 6.74
C VAL A 34 13.92 -52.66 7.11
N SER A 35 14.94 -52.32 6.31
CA SER A 35 16.33 -52.63 6.62
C SER A 35 17.00 -51.65 7.61
N GLU A 36 16.42 -50.46 7.80
CA GLU A 36 17.00 -49.37 8.59
C GLU A 36 17.17 -49.70 10.09
N PRO A 37 16.22 -50.37 10.77
CA PRO A 37 16.43 -50.82 12.15
C PRO A 37 17.60 -51.78 12.31
N TYR A 38 17.86 -52.64 11.31
CA TYR A 38 18.99 -53.58 11.32
C TYR A 38 20.32 -52.84 11.13
N TYR A 39 20.29 -51.75 10.36
CA TYR A 39 21.38 -50.82 10.18
C TYR A 39 21.70 -50.07 11.49
N ASP A 40 20.68 -49.55 12.18
CA ASP A 40 20.84 -48.83 13.44
C ASP A 40 21.39 -49.74 14.54
N ILE A 41 20.92 -50.98 14.62
CA ILE A 41 21.40 -51.99 15.57
C ILE A 41 22.89 -52.30 15.33
N ASN A 42 23.30 -52.57 14.08
CA ASN A 42 24.71 -52.81 13.76
C ASN A 42 25.61 -51.58 14.01
N GLN A 43 25.06 -50.36 13.87
CA GLN A 43 25.81 -49.12 14.09
C GLN A 43 25.93 -48.76 15.57
N TYR A 44 24.85 -48.86 16.34
CA TYR A 44 24.81 -48.40 17.74
C TYR A 44 25.21 -49.47 18.75
N LEU A 45 24.94 -50.76 18.51
CA LEU A 45 25.26 -51.83 19.45
C LEU A 45 26.63 -52.45 19.19
N ASP A 46 27.03 -52.61 17.92
CA ASP A 46 28.27 -53.30 17.55
C ASP A 46 29.41 -52.36 17.09
N LEU A 47 29.17 -51.05 16.93
CA LEU A 47 30.13 -50.03 16.47
C LEU A 47 30.94 -50.44 15.21
N ASN A 48 30.37 -51.25 14.33
CA ASN A 48 31.12 -51.90 13.25
C ASN A 48 31.09 -51.09 11.94
N PHE A 49 31.71 -49.91 11.97
CA PHE A 49 31.76 -48.96 10.84
C PHE A 49 32.33 -49.58 9.55
N SER A 50 33.31 -50.48 9.67
CA SER A 50 33.93 -51.16 8.52
C SER A 50 32.90 -51.99 7.72
N ARG A 51 31.97 -52.66 8.43
CA ARG A 51 30.91 -53.46 7.80
C ARG A 51 29.92 -52.58 7.05
N ARG A 52 29.54 -51.44 7.63
CA ARG A 52 28.67 -50.46 6.98
C ARG A 52 29.28 -49.94 5.68
N THR A 53 30.51 -49.42 5.75
CA THR A 53 31.20 -48.90 4.57
C THR A 53 31.29 -49.97 3.48
N LYS A 54 31.54 -51.23 3.84
CA LYS A 54 31.59 -52.34 2.89
C LYS A 54 30.23 -52.62 2.24
N ILE A 55 29.16 -52.71 3.03
CA ILE A 55 27.81 -53.00 2.53
C ILE A 55 27.28 -51.84 1.66
N GLU A 56 27.41 -50.59 2.12
CA GLU A 56 27.01 -49.41 1.36
C GLU A 56 27.82 -49.26 0.07
N SER A 57 29.13 -49.55 0.10
CA SER A 57 29.96 -49.53 -1.11
C SER A 57 29.51 -50.60 -2.11
N ILE A 58 29.20 -51.81 -1.65
CA ILE A 58 28.70 -52.91 -2.49
C ILE A 58 27.33 -52.55 -3.07
N ALA A 59 26.42 -52.03 -2.24
CA ALA A 59 25.09 -51.64 -2.67
C ALA A 59 25.14 -50.46 -3.66
N THR A 60 25.97 -49.46 -3.41
CA THR A 60 26.16 -48.31 -4.31
C THR A 60 26.78 -48.74 -5.63
N PHE A 61 27.78 -49.62 -5.59
CA PHE A 61 28.35 -50.20 -6.80
C PHE A 61 27.29 -50.99 -7.59
N GLY A 62 26.51 -51.82 -6.90
CA GLY A 62 25.39 -52.57 -7.49
C GLY A 62 24.34 -51.65 -8.11
N ARG A 63 23.98 -50.55 -7.43
CA ARG A 63 23.10 -49.50 -7.94
C ARG A 63 23.61 -48.93 -9.25
N CYS A 64 24.87 -48.50 -9.29
CA CYS A 64 25.49 -47.94 -10.50
C CYS A 64 25.51 -48.96 -11.65
N ALA A 65 25.85 -50.22 -11.36
CA ALA A 65 25.87 -51.30 -12.35
C ALA A 65 24.46 -51.59 -12.91
N ILE A 66 23.45 -51.66 -12.04
CA ILE A 66 22.05 -51.88 -12.42
C ILE A 66 21.55 -50.71 -13.24
N GLN A 67 21.80 -49.46 -12.80
CA GLN A 67 21.46 -48.24 -13.54
C GLN A 67 21.98 -48.29 -14.97
N LEU A 68 23.28 -48.59 -15.12
CA LEU A 68 23.93 -48.63 -16.42
C LEU A 68 23.32 -49.73 -17.29
N ALA A 69 23.21 -50.95 -16.76
CA ALA A 69 22.68 -52.10 -17.48
C ALA A 69 21.22 -51.90 -17.91
N SER A 70 20.36 -51.40 -17.01
CA SER A 70 18.95 -51.12 -17.30
C SER A 70 18.80 -50.01 -18.32
N THR A 71 19.58 -48.93 -18.22
CA THR A 71 19.54 -47.82 -19.17
C THR A 71 20.00 -48.27 -20.56
N MET A 72 21.04 -49.11 -20.64
CA MET A 72 21.54 -49.69 -21.90
C MET A 72 20.60 -50.74 -22.52
N LEU A 73 19.87 -51.50 -21.70
CA LEU A 73 18.90 -52.48 -22.20
C LEU A 73 17.63 -51.78 -22.70
N LEU A 74 17.12 -50.79 -21.97
CA LEU A 74 15.94 -50.01 -22.34
C LEU A 74 16.20 -49.14 -23.59
N SER A 75 17.42 -48.66 -23.78
CA SER A 75 17.80 -47.90 -24.98
C SER A 75 17.73 -48.70 -26.28
N LYS A 76 17.69 -50.05 -26.22
CA LYS A 76 17.56 -50.92 -27.41
C LYS A 76 16.11 -51.07 -27.92
N TYR A 77 15.10 -50.70 -27.14
CA TYR A 77 13.69 -51.05 -27.43
C TYR A 77 12.82 -49.91 -27.99
N GLN A 78 13.25 -48.64 -27.96
CA GLN A 78 12.50 -47.50 -28.55
C GLN A 78 13.49 -46.46 -29.14
N LYS A 79 13.03 -45.42 -29.87
CA LYS A 79 13.88 -44.36 -30.47
C LYS A 79 13.21 -42.97 -30.31
N GLY A 80 13.95 -41.92 -29.90
CA GLY A 80 13.47 -40.52 -29.81
C GLY A 80 14.15 -39.65 -28.72
N VAL A 81 13.73 -38.39 -28.51
CA VAL A 81 14.30 -37.47 -27.47
C VAL A 81 13.52 -37.52 -26.14
N SER A 82 12.17 -37.51 -26.15
CA SER A 82 11.36 -37.78 -24.94
C SER A 82 11.56 -39.21 -24.39
N PHE A 83 12.26 -40.03 -25.17
CA PHE A 83 12.64 -41.42 -24.95
C PHE A 83 13.92 -41.57 -24.11
N ALA A 84 14.85 -40.61 -24.15
CA ALA A 84 16.08 -40.68 -23.34
C ALA A 84 15.79 -40.48 -21.85
N ASP A 85 14.93 -39.51 -21.52
CA ASP A 85 14.57 -39.17 -20.14
C ASP A 85 13.79 -40.31 -19.46
N SER A 86 12.87 -40.94 -20.20
CA SER A 86 12.06 -42.07 -19.69
C SER A 86 12.93 -43.27 -19.32
N ASN A 87 13.92 -43.64 -20.15
CA ASN A 87 14.82 -44.76 -19.87
C ASN A 87 15.72 -44.53 -18.67
N PHE A 88 16.16 -43.28 -18.47
CA PHE A 88 16.96 -42.91 -17.31
C PHE A 88 16.15 -43.02 -16.01
N VAL A 89 14.89 -42.59 -16.04
CA VAL A 89 13.95 -42.68 -14.91
C VAL A 89 13.64 -44.13 -14.54
N TYR A 90 13.39 -45.00 -15.52
CA TYR A 90 13.23 -46.43 -15.26
C TYR A 90 14.52 -47.06 -14.74
N GLY A 91 15.66 -46.69 -15.33
CA GLY A 91 16.95 -47.14 -14.84
C GLY A 91 17.18 -46.75 -13.38
N PHE A 92 16.77 -45.53 -13.01
CA PHE A 92 16.83 -45.03 -11.64
C PHE A 92 15.95 -45.83 -10.68
N ALA A 93 14.69 -46.12 -11.06
CA ALA A 93 13.82 -46.92 -10.23
C ALA A 93 14.34 -48.36 -10.04
N PHE A 94 14.85 -48.99 -11.10
CA PHE A 94 15.46 -50.32 -11.00
C PHE A 94 16.74 -50.32 -10.17
N SER A 95 17.56 -49.28 -10.30
CA SER A 95 18.78 -49.16 -9.51
C SER A 95 18.49 -48.90 -8.03
N GLN A 96 17.47 -48.10 -7.71
CA GLN A 96 17.05 -47.87 -6.32
C GLN A 96 16.48 -49.14 -5.69
N LEU A 97 15.66 -49.89 -6.43
CA LEU A 97 15.16 -51.18 -5.95
C LEU A 97 16.30 -52.18 -5.77
N GLY A 98 17.24 -52.24 -6.72
CA GLY A 98 18.44 -53.07 -6.64
C GLY A 98 19.31 -52.71 -5.43
N TYR A 99 19.51 -51.43 -5.19
CA TYR A 99 20.19 -50.91 -4.00
C TYR A 99 19.51 -51.40 -2.72
N ALA A 100 18.22 -51.15 -2.58
CA ALA A 100 17.45 -51.54 -1.40
C ALA A 100 17.50 -53.06 -1.15
N ILE A 101 17.40 -53.88 -2.21
CA ILE A 101 17.51 -55.34 -2.10
C ILE A 101 18.92 -55.76 -1.68
N ILE A 102 19.98 -55.17 -2.24
CA ILE A 102 21.36 -55.52 -1.88
C ILE A 102 21.64 -55.13 -0.43
N VAL A 103 21.26 -53.92 -0.02
CA VAL A 103 21.38 -53.43 1.37
C VAL A 103 20.63 -54.38 2.31
N SER A 104 19.35 -54.60 2.06
CA SER A 104 18.49 -55.44 2.89
C SER A 104 19.01 -56.87 2.98
N SER A 105 19.44 -57.47 1.86
CA SER A 105 19.99 -58.83 1.83
C SER A 105 21.33 -58.93 2.58
N CYS A 106 22.22 -57.95 2.44
CA CYS A 106 23.51 -57.95 3.13
C CYS A 106 23.38 -57.79 4.65
N TYR A 107 22.37 -57.03 5.12
CA TYR A 107 22.08 -56.89 6.54
C TYR A 107 21.29 -58.10 7.09
N LEU A 108 20.30 -58.63 6.35
CA LEU A 108 19.47 -59.77 6.77
C LEU A 108 20.18 -61.14 6.73
N ALA A 109 21.23 -61.31 5.91
CA ALA A 109 21.88 -62.61 5.70
C ALA A 109 22.57 -63.21 6.95
N LYS A 110 22.63 -62.51 8.08
CA LYS A 110 23.30 -63.02 9.31
C LYS A 110 22.51 -62.90 10.61
N GLU A 111 21.32 -62.30 10.63
CA GLU A 111 20.53 -62.12 11.87
C GLU A 111 19.10 -62.61 11.69
N GLN A 112 18.82 -63.86 12.11
CA GLN A 112 17.45 -64.41 12.15
C GLN A 112 16.60 -63.88 13.34
N ALA A 113 17.13 -62.96 14.15
CA ALA A 113 16.59 -62.68 15.48
C ALA A 113 15.52 -61.57 15.55
N LEU A 114 15.22 -60.84 14.47
CA LEU A 114 14.44 -59.59 14.54
C LEU A 114 13.22 -59.52 13.59
N VAL A 115 12.62 -60.67 13.27
CA VAL A 115 11.26 -60.68 12.68
C VAL A 115 10.29 -60.10 13.72
N PRO A 116 9.37 -59.19 13.35
CA PRO A 116 8.43 -58.58 14.29
C PRO A 116 7.65 -59.66 15.06
N ARG A 117 7.93 -59.80 16.36
CA ARG A 117 7.22 -60.72 17.27
C ARG A 117 6.43 -59.90 18.29
N LYS A 118 5.27 -60.41 18.71
CA LYS A 118 4.50 -59.78 19.79
C LYS A 118 5.36 -59.74 21.05
N VAL A 119 5.48 -58.56 21.66
CA VAL A 119 6.05 -58.39 22.99
C VAL A 119 4.87 -58.18 23.94
N ALA A 120 4.70 -59.06 24.94
CA ALA A 120 3.61 -58.98 25.92
C ALA A 120 2.19 -58.79 25.29
N ASN A 121 1.86 -59.58 24.26
CA ASN A 121 0.58 -59.54 23.54
C ASN A 121 0.24 -58.23 22.82
N ARG A 122 1.17 -57.28 22.70
CA ARG A 122 1.02 -56.04 21.93
C ARG A 122 2.08 -55.97 20.83
N TYR A 123 1.75 -55.29 19.72
CA TYR A 123 2.70 -55.03 18.63
C TYR A 123 3.48 -53.72 18.83
N LEU A 124 2.98 -52.81 19.69
CA LEU A 124 3.60 -51.52 19.99
C LEU A 124 3.62 -51.31 21.51
N GLU A 125 4.76 -50.86 22.02
CA GLU A 125 4.93 -50.51 23.44
C GLU A 125 4.25 -49.17 23.77
N SER A 126 3.59 -49.07 24.93
CA SER A 126 2.81 -47.89 25.32
C SER A 126 3.68 -46.62 25.44
N SER A 127 4.92 -46.77 25.90
CA SER A 127 5.95 -45.73 26.00
C SER A 127 6.34 -45.21 24.60
N ALA A 128 6.64 -46.12 23.66
CA ALA A 128 6.93 -45.80 22.27
C ALA A 128 5.77 -45.04 21.59
N LEU A 129 4.52 -45.40 21.89
CA LEU A 129 3.35 -44.69 21.37
C LEU A 129 3.24 -43.26 21.90
N GLY A 130 3.64 -43.03 23.16
CA GLY A 130 3.72 -41.70 23.78
C GLY A 130 4.77 -40.82 23.11
N TYR A 131 5.97 -41.35 22.89
CA TYR A 131 7.04 -40.65 22.16
C TYR A 131 6.65 -40.37 20.72
N PHE A 132 6.05 -41.35 20.04
CA PHE A 132 5.56 -41.19 18.68
C PHE A 132 4.60 -40.01 18.56
N ARG A 133 3.61 -39.89 19.46
CA ARG A 133 2.67 -38.76 19.45
C ARG A 133 3.38 -37.41 19.61
N SER A 134 4.30 -37.30 20.57
CA SER A 134 5.04 -36.06 20.81
C SER A 134 5.87 -35.67 19.59
N ILE A 135 6.66 -36.61 19.06
CA ILE A 135 7.54 -36.39 17.91
C ILE A 135 6.71 -36.10 16.66
N PHE A 136 5.58 -36.79 16.45
CA PHE A 136 4.71 -36.58 15.30
C PHE A 136 4.20 -35.13 15.21
N PHE A 137 3.65 -34.59 16.30
CA PHE A 137 3.17 -33.20 16.30
C PHE A 137 4.31 -32.19 16.22
N GLN A 138 5.45 -32.46 16.85
CA GLN A 138 6.65 -31.64 16.69
C GLN A 138 7.12 -31.61 15.24
N GLN A 139 7.10 -32.76 14.55
CA GLN A 139 7.51 -32.85 13.15
C GLN A 139 6.52 -32.15 12.22
N ILE A 140 5.21 -32.24 12.47
CA ILE A 140 4.22 -31.44 11.72
C ILE A 140 4.54 -29.95 11.84
N ALA A 141 4.73 -29.46 13.07
CA ALA A 141 5.06 -28.05 13.30
C ALA A 141 6.39 -27.68 12.61
N LYS A 142 7.41 -28.54 12.72
CA LYS A 142 8.69 -28.35 12.04
C LYS A 142 8.54 -28.27 10.53
N TYR A 143 7.76 -29.15 9.91
CA TYR A 143 7.53 -29.13 8.47
C TYR A 143 6.79 -27.87 8.02
N PHE A 144 5.81 -27.39 8.78
CA PHE A 144 5.18 -26.10 8.50
C PHE A 144 6.17 -24.93 8.61
N LEU A 145 7.12 -25.00 9.54
CA LEU A 145 8.15 -23.96 9.70
C LEU A 145 9.26 -24.05 8.65
N SER A 146 9.64 -25.26 8.23
CA SER A 146 10.75 -25.48 7.30
C SER A 146 10.34 -25.46 5.83
N GLU A 147 9.06 -25.72 5.53
CA GLU A 147 8.51 -25.76 4.16
C GLU A 147 7.35 -24.78 3.96
N GLY A 148 6.99 -23.98 4.98
CA GLY A 148 5.89 -23.03 4.90
C GLY A 148 6.11 -21.91 3.88
N ASP A 149 7.38 -21.56 3.65
CA ASP A 149 7.80 -20.68 2.56
C ASP A 149 7.41 -21.22 1.19
N LYS A 150 7.58 -22.53 0.93
CA LYS A 150 7.15 -23.18 -0.31
C LYS A 150 5.63 -23.20 -0.45
N ILE A 151 4.89 -23.37 0.64
CA ILE A 151 3.41 -23.29 0.63
C ILE A 151 2.97 -21.88 0.23
N LEU A 152 3.58 -20.85 0.80
CA LEU A 152 3.30 -19.44 0.48
C LEU A 152 3.70 -19.08 -0.95
N VAL A 153 4.88 -19.50 -1.40
CA VAL A 153 5.37 -19.28 -2.77
C VAL A 153 4.44 -19.95 -3.78
N ASN A 154 3.99 -21.18 -3.51
CA ASN A 154 3.02 -21.87 -4.37
C ASN A 154 1.65 -21.19 -4.42
N TYR A 155 1.23 -20.55 -3.32
CA TYR A 155 -0.04 -19.85 -3.24
C TYR A 155 0.00 -18.45 -3.89
N LEU A 156 1.10 -17.72 -3.71
CA LEU A 156 1.19 -16.30 -4.06
C LEU A 156 1.84 -16.03 -5.42
N LEU A 157 2.74 -16.90 -5.89
CA LEU A 157 3.61 -16.60 -7.04
C LEU A 157 3.23 -17.41 -8.29
N PRO A 158 3.44 -16.86 -9.50
CA PRO A 158 3.27 -17.58 -10.75
C PRO A 158 4.22 -18.79 -10.88
N VAL A 159 3.81 -19.83 -11.63
CA VAL A 159 4.52 -21.12 -11.78
C VAL A 159 5.97 -20.96 -12.24
N ASN A 160 6.28 -19.99 -13.10
CA ASN A 160 7.65 -19.72 -13.53
C ASN A 160 8.53 -19.23 -12.38
N ILE A 161 8.01 -18.37 -11.51
CA ILE A 161 8.72 -17.87 -10.33
C ILE A 161 8.85 -18.95 -9.25
N GLN A 162 7.84 -19.81 -9.10
CA GLN A 162 7.94 -21.00 -8.24
C GLN A 162 9.11 -21.91 -8.67
N GLY A 163 9.29 -22.10 -9.99
CA GLY A 163 10.42 -22.85 -10.55
C GLY A 163 11.77 -22.19 -10.26
N TYR A 164 11.86 -20.86 -10.36
CA TYR A 164 13.09 -20.11 -10.01
C TYR A 164 13.42 -20.24 -8.54
N TYR A 165 12.42 -20.07 -7.69
CA TYR A 165 12.55 -20.23 -6.25
C TYR A 165 13.01 -21.64 -5.89
N SER A 166 12.36 -22.69 -6.40
CA SER A 166 12.77 -24.08 -6.13
C SER A 166 14.22 -24.32 -6.53
N LEU A 167 14.62 -23.93 -7.75
CA LEU A 167 16.00 -24.10 -8.21
C LEU A 167 16.99 -23.35 -7.32
N ILE A 168 16.73 -22.08 -7.01
CA ILE A 168 17.62 -21.26 -6.20
C ILE A 168 17.75 -21.81 -4.77
N THR A 169 16.64 -22.20 -4.15
CA THR A 169 16.62 -22.71 -2.78
C THR A 169 17.28 -24.09 -2.70
N ASP A 170 17.03 -24.99 -3.65
CA ASP A 170 17.59 -26.33 -3.66
C ASP A 170 19.10 -26.33 -3.95
N TYR A 171 19.54 -25.63 -5.00
CA TYR A 171 20.96 -25.53 -5.34
C TYR A 171 21.73 -24.65 -4.36
N GLY A 172 21.10 -23.58 -3.88
CA GLY A 172 21.68 -22.69 -2.89
C GLY A 172 21.86 -23.37 -1.54
N SER A 173 20.90 -24.18 -1.10
CA SER A 173 21.03 -25.02 0.09
C SER A 173 22.11 -26.09 -0.08
N LEU A 174 22.19 -26.75 -1.23
CA LEU A 174 23.24 -27.70 -1.54
C LEU A 174 24.63 -27.06 -1.45
N LEU A 175 24.79 -25.85 -2.00
CA LEU A 175 26.05 -25.14 -1.99
C LEU A 175 26.47 -24.71 -0.58
N ALA A 176 25.52 -24.22 0.22
CA ALA A 176 25.77 -23.94 1.64
C ALA A 176 26.24 -25.21 2.38
N ARG A 177 25.57 -26.35 2.17
CA ARG A 177 25.97 -27.63 2.77
C ARG A 177 27.37 -28.07 2.33
N LEU A 178 27.69 -28.00 1.05
CA LEU A 178 29.02 -28.41 0.55
C LEU A 178 30.15 -27.59 1.17
N LEU A 179 29.94 -26.30 1.40
CA LEU A 179 30.95 -25.40 1.94
C LEU A 179 31.06 -25.48 3.46
N PHE A 180 29.93 -25.58 4.17
CA PHE A 180 29.89 -25.38 5.61
C PHE A 180 29.66 -26.65 6.42
N MET A 181 29.00 -27.67 5.87
CA MET A 181 28.76 -28.94 6.59
C MET A 181 30.04 -29.66 7.03
N PRO A 182 31.14 -29.70 6.23
CA PRO A 182 32.40 -30.29 6.70
C PRO A 182 32.98 -29.54 7.91
N ILE A 183 32.80 -28.22 7.95
CA ILE A 183 33.25 -27.38 9.06
C ILE A 183 32.37 -27.66 10.28
N GLU A 184 31.04 -27.64 10.12
CA GLU A 184 30.07 -27.97 11.19
C GLU A 184 30.36 -29.33 11.84
N GLU A 185 30.62 -30.36 11.03
CA GLU A 185 30.91 -31.71 11.53
C GLU A 185 32.28 -31.79 12.22
N ALA A 186 33.31 -31.17 11.66
CA ALA A 186 34.63 -31.11 12.30
C ALA A 186 34.56 -30.40 13.67
N VAL A 187 33.75 -29.34 13.77
CA VAL A 187 33.52 -28.60 15.02
C VAL A 187 32.76 -29.45 16.02
N ARG A 188 31.68 -30.11 15.59
CA ARG A 188 30.88 -31.01 16.43
C ARG A 188 31.74 -32.13 17.02
N ILE A 189 32.50 -32.85 16.18
CA ILE A 189 33.37 -33.94 16.62
C ILE A 189 34.46 -33.43 17.58
N SER A 190 35.12 -32.32 17.24
CA SER A 190 36.19 -31.73 18.06
C SER A 190 35.68 -31.29 19.43
N MET A 191 34.50 -30.67 19.48
CA MET A 191 33.87 -30.25 20.73
C MET A 191 33.42 -31.44 21.55
N THR A 192 32.71 -32.41 20.96
CA THR A 192 32.26 -33.63 21.68
C THR A 192 33.45 -34.38 22.27
N ALA A 193 34.52 -34.61 21.50
CA ALA A 193 35.74 -35.24 22.01
C ALA A 193 36.39 -34.47 23.16
N THR A 194 36.34 -33.13 23.12
CA THR A 194 36.88 -32.26 24.18
C THR A 194 36.03 -32.31 25.45
N PHE A 195 34.70 -32.36 25.32
CA PHE A 195 33.76 -32.34 26.45
C PHE A 195 33.49 -33.71 27.07
N GLU A 196 33.64 -34.82 26.33
CA GLU A 196 33.55 -36.18 26.86
C GLU A 196 34.85 -36.66 27.54
N SER A 197 35.99 -36.01 27.27
CA SER A 197 37.26 -36.37 27.91
C SER A 197 37.26 -36.03 29.42
N HIS A 198 37.18 -37.06 30.27
CA HIS A 198 37.16 -36.91 31.73
C HIS A 198 38.49 -36.39 32.32
N ASP A 199 39.59 -36.41 31.57
CA ASP A 199 40.95 -36.05 32.02
C ASP A 199 41.35 -34.57 31.86
N VAL A 200 40.47 -33.71 31.33
CA VAL A 200 40.80 -32.30 31.07
C VAL A 200 40.27 -31.39 32.18
N SER A 201 41.10 -30.46 32.68
CA SER A 201 40.67 -29.48 33.69
C SER A 201 39.71 -28.43 33.09
N ALA A 202 38.84 -27.84 33.92
CA ALA A 202 37.86 -26.84 33.47
C ALA A 202 38.51 -25.59 32.83
N SER A 203 39.71 -25.19 33.28
CA SER A 203 40.45 -24.06 32.69
C SER A 203 40.95 -24.39 31.29
N LYS A 204 41.46 -25.60 31.08
CA LYS A 204 42.00 -26.06 29.80
C LYS A 204 40.90 -26.28 28.76
N ARG A 205 39.71 -26.75 29.19
CA ARG A 205 38.50 -26.77 28.34
C ARG A 205 38.11 -25.37 27.86
N LYS A 206 38.12 -24.37 28.75
CA LYS A 206 37.79 -22.98 28.41
C LYS A 206 38.78 -22.36 27.42
N GLU A 207 40.07 -22.68 27.56
CA GLU A 207 41.12 -22.21 26.65
C GLU A 207 40.99 -22.84 25.26
N ILE A 208 40.79 -24.16 25.19
CA ILE A 208 40.53 -24.88 23.93
C ILE A 208 39.27 -24.32 23.25
N LEU A 209 38.18 -24.10 24.00
CA LEU A 209 36.96 -23.51 23.48
C LEU A 209 37.20 -22.13 22.87
N LYS A 210 37.95 -21.26 23.55
CA LYS A 210 38.27 -19.92 23.06
C LYS A 210 39.10 -19.95 21.77
N ILE A 211 40.09 -20.84 21.70
CA ILE A 211 40.94 -21.01 20.51
C ILE A 211 40.10 -21.55 19.35
N THR A 212 39.32 -22.60 19.58
CA THR A 212 38.49 -23.24 18.56
C THR A 212 37.45 -22.26 18.01
N VAL A 213 36.70 -21.56 18.88
CA VAL A 213 35.71 -20.54 18.46
C VAL A 213 36.39 -19.43 17.65
N SER A 214 37.52 -18.89 18.12
CA SER A 214 38.25 -17.84 17.40
C SER A 214 38.72 -18.27 16.01
N SER A 215 39.26 -19.49 15.90
CA SER A 215 39.73 -20.05 14.61
C SER A 215 38.58 -20.29 13.64
N ILE A 216 37.45 -20.83 14.11
CA ILE A 216 36.24 -21.04 13.29
C ILE A 216 35.66 -19.71 12.83
N SER A 217 35.53 -18.73 13.73
CA SER A 217 35.01 -17.40 13.38
C SER A 217 35.85 -16.72 12.31
N ARG A 218 37.19 -16.81 12.39
CA ARG A 218 38.08 -16.26 11.35
C ARG A 218 37.91 -16.96 10.01
N LEU A 219 37.88 -18.29 10.01
CA LEU A 219 37.67 -19.08 8.80
C LEU A 219 36.35 -18.70 8.12
N TYR A 220 35.29 -18.51 8.91
CA TYR A 220 33.99 -18.07 8.42
C TYR A 220 34.02 -16.67 7.84
N VAL A 221 34.62 -15.70 8.53
CA VAL A 221 34.77 -14.35 8.00
C VAL A 221 35.48 -14.40 6.64
N TYR A 222 36.55 -15.18 6.50
CA TYR A 222 37.24 -15.31 5.21
C TYR A 222 36.37 -15.95 4.12
N ILE A 223 35.72 -17.08 4.40
CA ILE A 223 34.86 -17.76 3.42
C ILE A 223 33.66 -16.87 3.04
N LEU A 224 33.01 -16.23 4.01
CA LEU A 224 31.85 -15.36 3.78
C LEU A 224 32.24 -14.07 3.06
N THR A 225 33.38 -13.46 3.39
CA THR A 225 33.91 -12.30 2.64
C THR A 225 34.22 -12.70 1.20
N LEU A 226 34.83 -13.86 0.96
CA LEU A 226 35.05 -14.36 -0.40
C LEU A 226 33.74 -14.60 -1.14
N LEU A 227 32.75 -15.25 -0.50
CA LEU A 227 31.44 -15.49 -1.10
C LEU A 227 30.72 -14.18 -1.44
N ILE A 228 30.65 -13.22 -0.52
CA ILE A 228 29.95 -11.95 -0.74
C ILE A 228 30.63 -11.11 -1.83
N LEU A 229 31.96 -11.08 -1.89
CA LEU A 229 32.68 -10.27 -2.88
C LEU A 229 32.68 -10.87 -4.27
N PHE A 230 32.84 -12.19 -4.39
CA PHE A 230 33.06 -12.85 -5.68
C PHE A 230 31.82 -13.54 -6.25
N ALA A 231 30.92 -14.06 -5.41
CA ALA A 231 29.83 -14.91 -5.88
C ALA A 231 28.73 -14.11 -6.61
N PRO A 232 28.24 -12.95 -6.13
CA PRO A 232 27.29 -12.13 -6.89
C PRO A 232 27.84 -11.68 -8.25
N SER A 233 29.11 -11.27 -8.28
CA SER A 233 29.82 -10.83 -9.49
C SER A 233 30.00 -11.95 -10.51
N SER A 234 30.19 -13.19 -10.05
CA SER A 234 30.39 -14.37 -10.91
C SER A 234 29.10 -15.11 -11.26
N THR A 235 27.96 -14.73 -10.65
CA THR A 235 26.69 -15.46 -10.77
C THR A 235 26.21 -15.55 -12.21
N SER A 236 26.32 -14.48 -13.00
CA SER A 236 25.90 -14.50 -14.41
C SER A 236 26.65 -15.56 -15.22
N TYR A 237 27.95 -15.74 -14.97
CA TYR A 237 28.76 -16.76 -15.63
C TYR A 237 28.42 -18.18 -15.15
N ILE A 238 28.26 -18.35 -13.83
CA ILE A 238 27.90 -19.64 -13.22
C ILE A 238 26.52 -20.10 -13.71
N VAL A 239 25.55 -19.20 -13.77
CA VAL A 239 24.19 -19.49 -14.22
C VAL A 239 24.17 -19.82 -15.71
N GLN A 240 24.94 -19.12 -16.55
CA GLN A 240 25.09 -19.46 -17.96
C GLN A 240 25.74 -20.84 -18.17
N MET A 241 26.71 -21.20 -17.34
CA MET A 241 27.42 -22.47 -17.42
C MET A 241 26.55 -23.65 -16.95
N LEU A 242 25.88 -23.51 -15.80
CA LEU A 242 25.14 -24.59 -15.15
C LEU A 242 23.69 -24.70 -15.64
N PHE A 243 23.07 -23.57 -15.99
CA PHE A 243 21.66 -23.49 -16.32
C PHE A 243 21.46 -22.89 -17.73
N LYS A 244 22.00 -23.54 -18.77
CA LYS A 244 21.92 -23.08 -20.18
C LYS A 244 20.52 -22.61 -20.63
N ARG A 245 19.45 -23.20 -20.08
CA ARG A 245 18.05 -22.84 -20.37
C ARG A 245 17.59 -21.55 -19.67
N PHE A 246 18.18 -21.20 -18.53
CA PHE A 246 17.89 -20.01 -17.71
C PHE A 246 19.02 -18.97 -17.76
N GLY A 247 20.10 -19.26 -18.51
CA GLY A 247 21.33 -18.45 -18.58
C GLY A 247 21.16 -17.02 -19.10
N SER A 248 20.02 -16.72 -19.71
CA SER A 248 19.66 -15.40 -20.22
C SER A 248 18.47 -14.76 -19.49
N ASP A 249 17.92 -15.42 -18.46
CA ASP A 249 16.80 -14.87 -17.68
C ASP A 249 17.33 -13.94 -16.58
N GLU A 250 17.11 -12.64 -16.76
CA GLU A 250 17.62 -11.62 -15.82
C GLU A 250 17.00 -11.75 -14.42
N THR A 251 15.74 -12.16 -14.32
CA THR A 251 15.06 -12.37 -13.03
C THR A 251 15.68 -13.54 -12.27
N PHE A 252 15.91 -14.68 -12.95
CA PHE A 252 16.57 -15.83 -12.33
C PHE A 252 17.99 -15.50 -11.88
N ILE A 253 18.77 -14.82 -12.72
CA ILE A 253 20.15 -14.38 -12.38
C ILE A 253 20.14 -13.43 -11.19
N TRP A 254 19.20 -12.49 -11.14
CA TRP A 254 19.12 -11.53 -10.05
C TRP A 254 18.67 -12.17 -8.73
N CYS A 255 17.68 -13.05 -8.75
CA CYS A 255 17.27 -13.82 -7.57
C CYS A 255 18.41 -14.72 -7.07
N PHE A 256 19.18 -15.36 -7.97
CA PHE A 256 20.35 -16.15 -7.60
C PHE A 256 21.45 -15.27 -6.98
N LYS A 257 21.65 -14.04 -7.49
CA LYS A 257 22.58 -13.06 -6.90
C LYS A 257 22.20 -12.69 -5.47
N LEU A 258 20.92 -12.44 -5.21
CA LEU A 258 20.43 -12.13 -3.87
C LEU A 258 20.54 -13.31 -2.91
N TYR A 259 20.37 -14.53 -3.40
CA TYR A 259 20.50 -15.72 -2.56
C TYR A 259 21.91 -15.85 -1.94
N TRP A 260 22.95 -15.33 -2.59
CA TRP A 260 24.29 -15.26 -1.99
C TRP A 260 24.35 -14.44 -0.70
N CYS A 261 23.45 -13.47 -0.52
CA CYS A 261 23.33 -12.72 0.74
C CYS A 261 22.65 -13.54 1.84
N TYR A 262 21.90 -14.60 1.48
CA TYR A 262 21.25 -15.52 2.41
C TYR A 262 22.17 -16.64 2.90
N VAL A 263 23.13 -17.08 2.07
CA VAL A 263 24.11 -18.13 2.40
C VAL A 263 24.86 -17.86 3.72
N PRO A 264 25.31 -16.64 4.05
CA PRO A 264 25.91 -16.32 5.35
C PRO A 264 25.02 -16.66 6.55
N PHE A 265 23.72 -16.41 6.47
CA PHE A 265 22.78 -16.69 7.56
C PHE A 265 22.58 -18.19 7.77
N LEU A 266 22.48 -18.95 6.67
CA LEU A 266 22.43 -20.41 6.72
C LEU A 266 23.70 -21.00 7.34
N ALA A 267 24.86 -20.46 6.97
CA ALA A 267 26.17 -20.94 7.42
C ALA A 267 26.38 -20.76 8.94
N VAL A 268 25.91 -19.64 9.51
CA VAL A 268 26.09 -19.35 10.95
C VAL A 268 25.19 -20.22 11.81
N ASN A 269 23.99 -20.56 11.32
CA ASN A 269 23.00 -21.33 12.08
C ASN A 269 23.50 -22.74 12.45
N GLY A 270 24.09 -23.49 11.51
CA GLY A 270 24.52 -24.88 11.77
C GLY A 270 25.67 -25.00 12.78
N ILE A 271 26.60 -24.04 12.78
CA ILE A 271 27.69 -24.01 13.78
C ILE A 271 27.19 -23.54 15.14
N ALA A 272 26.29 -22.55 15.19
CA ALA A 272 25.65 -22.16 16.44
C ALA A 272 24.91 -23.35 17.06
N GLU A 273 24.21 -24.15 16.26
CA GLU A 273 23.56 -25.39 16.68
C GLU A 273 24.58 -26.44 17.16
N ALA A 274 25.69 -26.66 16.44
CA ALA A 274 26.75 -27.58 16.86
C ALA A 274 27.45 -27.16 18.17
N LEU A 275 27.73 -25.86 18.34
CA LEU A 275 28.27 -25.27 19.57
C LEU A 275 27.27 -25.40 20.72
N PHE A 276 26.00 -25.15 20.45
CA PHE A 276 24.93 -25.26 21.43
C PHE A 276 24.78 -26.71 21.91
N ASN A 277 24.67 -27.66 20.98
CA ASN A 277 24.51 -29.10 21.28
C ASN A 277 25.73 -29.71 21.99
N SER A 278 26.93 -29.17 21.80
CA SER A 278 28.15 -29.67 22.45
C SER A 278 28.40 -29.12 23.86
N VAL A 279 27.68 -28.07 24.28
CA VAL A 279 27.86 -27.43 25.60
C VAL A 279 26.70 -27.72 26.57
N PHE A 280 25.55 -28.17 26.07
CA PHE A 280 24.33 -28.37 26.85
C PHE A 280 24.19 -29.78 27.44
N HIS A 281 24.05 -29.89 28.76
CA HIS A 281 23.81 -31.17 29.46
C HIS A 281 22.57 -31.15 30.41
N SER A 282 21.84 -30.03 30.55
CA SER A 282 20.72 -29.92 31.49
C SER A 282 19.40 -29.44 30.85
N SER A 283 18.28 -29.99 31.31
CA SER A 283 16.92 -29.66 30.82
C SER A 283 16.48 -28.23 31.14
N LYS A 284 17.06 -27.58 32.16
CA LYS A 284 16.72 -26.19 32.54
C LYS A 284 17.25 -25.15 31.57
N ASP A 285 18.40 -25.41 30.96
CA ASP A 285 19.02 -24.45 30.05
C ASP A 285 18.27 -24.40 28.71
N ALA A 286 17.70 -25.55 28.28
CA ALA A 286 16.89 -25.65 27.07
C ALA A 286 15.61 -24.79 27.15
N ASP A 287 14.99 -24.71 28.32
CA ASP A 287 13.81 -23.85 28.56
C ASP A 287 14.14 -22.36 28.47
N VAL A 288 15.30 -21.94 28.98
CA VAL A 288 15.76 -20.54 28.90
C VAL A 288 16.04 -20.16 27.45
N TYR A 289 16.70 -21.05 26.71
CA TYR A 289 16.96 -20.85 25.28
C TYR A 289 15.67 -20.73 24.46
N SER A 290 14.70 -21.64 24.67
CA SER A 290 13.41 -21.59 24.00
C SER A 290 12.69 -20.26 24.26
N LYS A 291 12.72 -19.79 25.52
CA LYS A 291 12.16 -18.47 25.88
C LYS A 291 12.88 -17.31 25.19
N MET A 292 14.22 -17.32 25.12
CA MET A 292 14.97 -16.28 24.42
C MET A 292 14.75 -16.29 22.92
N MET A 293 14.61 -17.46 22.29
CA MET A 293 14.25 -17.58 20.89
C MET A 293 12.85 -17.02 20.61
N ILE A 294 11.86 -17.37 21.43
CA ILE A 294 10.50 -16.82 21.32
C ILE A 294 10.55 -15.30 21.45
N LEU A 295 11.30 -14.77 22.42
CA LEU A 295 11.40 -13.33 22.65
C LEU A 295 12.10 -12.61 21.49
N ASN A 296 13.17 -13.18 20.93
CA ASN A 296 13.84 -12.65 19.75
C ASN A 296 12.97 -12.75 18.48
N SER A 297 12.19 -13.80 18.31
CA SER A 297 11.23 -13.92 17.19
C SER A 297 10.12 -12.88 17.30
N ILE A 298 9.61 -12.63 18.51
CA ILE A 298 8.64 -11.56 18.77
C ILE A 298 9.28 -10.19 18.51
N PHE A 299 10.50 -9.95 19.01
CA PHE A 299 11.21 -8.69 18.78
C PHE A 299 11.49 -8.46 17.29
N PHE A 300 11.95 -9.48 16.58
CA PHE A 300 12.17 -9.42 15.14
C PHE A 300 10.87 -9.07 14.40
N PHE A 301 9.77 -9.78 14.70
CA PHE A 301 8.44 -9.53 14.13
C PHE A 301 7.93 -8.10 14.40
N VAL A 302 8.15 -7.59 15.62
CA VAL A 302 7.78 -6.21 16.01
C VAL A 302 8.71 -5.17 15.37
N SER A 303 10.01 -5.46 15.22
CA SER A 303 11.00 -4.55 14.63
C SER A 303 10.86 -4.40 13.10
N THR A 304 10.33 -5.41 12.42
CA THR A 304 9.95 -5.33 11.00
C THR A 304 8.69 -4.49 10.74
N TYR A 305 8.06 -3.96 11.79
CA TYR A 305 6.76 -3.26 11.74
C TYR A 305 6.88 -1.73 11.90
N ILE A 306 7.89 -1.11 11.29
CA ILE A 306 8.09 0.35 11.33
C ILE A 306 8.03 0.91 9.89
N SER A 307 6.80 1.20 9.43
CA SER A 307 6.47 2.07 8.28
C SER A 307 4.98 2.43 8.35
N PRO A 308 4.56 3.69 8.11
CA PRO A 308 3.18 4.14 8.33
C PRO A 308 2.20 3.64 7.26
N ILE A 309 1.76 2.38 7.37
CA ILE A 309 0.72 1.71 6.55
C ILE A 309 -0.41 1.13 7.45
N PHE A 310 -1.49 0.57 6.89
CA PHE A 310 -2.58 -0.10 7.64
C PHE A 310 -2.04 -1.01 8.75
N GLU A 311 -0.96 -1.72 8.48
CA GLU A 311 -0.29 -2.62 9.40
C GLU A 311 0.14 -1.88 10.69
N THR A 312 0.57 -0.63 10.60
CA THR A 312 1.00 0.17 11.77
C THR A 312 -0.06 1.10 12.34
N ARG A 313 -0.99 1.57 11.51
CA ARG A 313 -2.06 2.50 11.91
C ARG A 313 -3.41 2.04 11.33
N PRO A 314 -3.91 0.85 11.74
CA PRO A 314 -5.08 0.21 11.12
C PRO A 314 -6.36 1.02 11.29
N ASN A 315 -6.38 1.93 12.27
CA ASN A 315 -7.52 2.81 12.53
C ASN A 315 -7.56 4.02 11.59
N LEU A 316 -6.46 4.41 10.93
CA LEU A 316 -6.40 5.65 10.13
C LEU A 316 -6.68 5.43 8.63
N VAL A 317 -6.31 4.28 8.10
CA VAL A 317 -6.47 3.92 6.68
C VAL A 317 -6.80 2.44 6.62
N LYS A 318 -7.84 2.06 5.86
CA LYS A 318 -8.21 0.65 5.69
C LYS A 318 -7.16 -0.15 4.93
N LYS A 319 -7.17 -1.47 5.13
CA LYS A 319 -6.31 -2.38 4.38
C LYS A 319 -6.56 -2.23 2.88
N GLY A 320 -5.52 -1.88 2.12
CA GLY A 320 -5.58 -1.67 0.67
C GLY A 320 -5.85 -0.22 0.24
N ASP A 321 -6.16 0.66 1.19
CA ASP A 321 -6.27 2.09 0.96
C ASP A 321 -4.91 2.79 1.06
N ILE A 322 -4.71 3.80 0.21
CA ILE A 322 -3.53 4.69 0.27
C ILE A 322 -3.87 5.92 1.12
N THR A 323 -5.08 6.45 0.96
CA THR A 323 -5.62 7.57 1.74
C THR A 323 -7.00 7.20 2.27
N PRO A 324 -7.54 7.89 3.29
CA PRO A 324 -8.82 7.53 3.87
C PRO A 324 -9.93 7.36 2.82
N GLY A 325 -10.45 6.13 2.71
CA GLY A 325 -11.54 5.75 1.81
C GLY A 325 -11.19 5.61 0.33
N ILE A 326 -9.93 5.87 -0.09
CA ILE A 326 -9.49 5.73 -1.49
C ILE A 326 -8.41 4.65 -1.61
N SER A 327 -8.77 3.59 -2.36
CA SER A 327 -7.92 2.42 -2.57
C SER A 327 -6.72 2.68 -3.47
N ALA A 328 -5.66 1.89 -3.29
CA ALA A 328 -4.52 1.87 -4.21
C ALA A 328 -4.93 1.56 -5.66
N ALA A 329 -5.92 0.68 -5.83
CA ALA A 329 -6.49 0.33 -7.13
C ALA A 329 -7.22 1.52 -7.78
N GLU A 330 -7.87 2.37 -7.00
CA GLU A 330 -8.51 3.58 -7.52
C GLU A 330 -7.48 4.60 -8.02
N TYR A 331 -6.41 4.82 -7.25
CA TYR A 331 -5.29 5.66 -7.71
C TYR A 331 -4.65 5.12 -8.99
N PHE A 332 -4.43 3.81 -9.08
CA PHE A 332 -3.97 3.16 -10.31
C PHE A 332 -4.94 3.40 -11.49
N ASN A 333 -6.24 3.20 -11.28
CA ASN A 333 -7.25 3.42 -12.32
C ASN A 333 -7.32 4.87 -12.80
N ARG A 334 -7.07 5.86 -11.92
CA ARG A 334 -6.95 7.27 -12.32
C ARG A 334 -5.76 7.48 -13.26
N ARG A 335 -4.60 6.92 -12.94
CA ARG A 335 -3.41 6.97 -13.81
C ARG A 335 -3.66 6.25 -15.14
N TYR A 336 -4.30 5.09 -15.11
CA TYR A 336 -4.70 4.35 -16.31
C TYR A 336 -5.59 5.18 -17.24
N ARG A 337 -6.62 5.85 -16.72
CA ARG A 337 -7.53 6.72 -17.51
C ARG A 337 -6.86 7.96 -18.08
N ILE A 338 -5.83 8.49 -17.42
CA ILE A 338 -4.99 9.54 -18.01
C ILE A 338 -4.16 8.96 -19.14
N ALA A 339 -3.51 7.82 -18.93
CA ALA A 339 -2.75 7.15 -19.97
C ALA A 339 -3.63 6.83 -21.18
N GLU A 340 -4.91 6.44 -21.01
CA GLU A 340 -5.84 6.25 -22.13
C GLU A 340 -6.00 7.49 -23.02
N GLN A 341 -6.04 8.68 -22.42
CA GLN A 341 -6.26 9.95 -23.12
C GLN A 341 -4.98 10.60 -23.64
N MET A 342 -3.81 10.15 -23.17
CA MET A 342 -2.51 10.62 -23.65
C MET A 342 -2.14 10.03 -25.01
N GLU A 343 -1.40 10.78 -25.82
CA GLU A 343 -0.80 10.25 -27.05
C GLU A 343 0.26 9.17 -26.75
N PRO A 344 0.39 8.12 -27.59
CA PRO A 344 1.52 7.18 -27.49
C PRO A 344 2.85 7.91 -27.64
N GLY A 345 3.88 7.53 -26.88
CA GLY A 345 5.18 8.18 -26.92
C GLY A 345 5.19 9.56 -26.27
N SER A 346 4.44 9.73 -25.19
CA SER A 346 4.34 10.99 -24.44
C SER A 346 4.59 10.80 -22.95
N ILE A 347 4.78 11.91 -22.23
CA ILE A 347 4.83 11.90 -20.77
C ILE A 347 3.91 12.97 -20.18
N ALA A 348 3.35 12.72 -19.01
CA ALA A 348 2.68 13.71 -18.18
C ALA A 348 3.51 14.00 -16.95
N ILE A 349 3.68 15.27 -16.58
CA ILE A 349 4.48 15.69 -15.43
C ILE A 349 3.58 16.49 -14.49
N VAL A 350 3.60 16.14 -13.20
CA VAL A 350 2.90 16.90 -12.15
C VAL A 350 3.90 17.20 -11.04
N ALA A 351 4.16 18.50 -10.81
CA ALA A 351 5.07 18.94 -9.76
C ALA A 351 4.32 19.22 -8.46
N GLY A 352 4.70 18.52 -7.40
CA GLY A 352 4.15 18.68 -6.05
C GLY A 352 4.50 20.02 -5.40
N GLN A 353 3.77 20.34 -4.34
CA GLN A 353 3.96 21.54 -3.54
C GLN A 353 5.16 21.41 -2.58
N ARG A 354 5.52 22.55 -2.01
CA ARG A 354 6.56 22.68 -0.98
C ARG A 354 5.95 23.11 0.33
N THR A 355 6.67 22.86 1.42
CA THR A 355 6.37 23.46 2.71
C THR A 355 6.43 24.97 2.60
N LYS A 356 5.35 25.64 3.02
CA LYS A 356 5.29 27.10 3.12
C LYS A 356 5.55 27.51 4.56
N PHE A 357 6.21 28.64 4.74
CA PHE A 357 6.56 29.16 6.06
C PHE A 357 5.72 30.39 6.39
N ALA A 358 5.14 30.42 7.59
CA ALA A 358 4.43 31.57 8.14
C ALA A 358 5.42 32.66 8.56
N THR A 359 6.50 32.25 9.23
CA THR A 359 7.70 33.03 9.52
C THR A 359 8.91 32.11 9.36
N GLU A 360 10.12 32.68 9.26
CA GLU A 360 11.40 32.00 9.00
C GLU A 360 11.41 30.46 9.15
N SER A 361 11.22 29.94 10.37
CA SER A 361 11.27 28.51 10.69
C SER A 361 9.91 27.90 11.08
N VAL A 362 8.82 28.65 11.06
CA VAL A 362 7.47 28.19 11.43
C VAL A 362 6.69 27.86 10.17
N PHE A 363 6.34 26.59 9.98
CA PHE A 363 5.63 26.12 8.80
C PHE A 363 4.10 26.33 8.91
N TYR A 364 3.47 26.56 7.77
CA TYR A 364 2.03 26.33 7.61
C TYR A 364 1.76 24.83 7.52
N TYR A 365 0.50 24.44 7.71
CA TYR A 365 0.07 23.09 7.33
C TYR A 365 0.34 22.84 5.85
N PHE A 366 0.92 21.68 5.54
CA PHE A 366 1.19 21.29 4.16
C PHE A 366 -0.13 21.02 3.40
N GLN A 367 -0.16 21.41 2.13
CA GLN A 367 -1.24 21.11 1.20
C GLN A 367 -0.59 20.75 -0.13
N GLN A 368 -0.79 19.51 -0.56
CA GLN A 368 -0.28 19.03 -1.82
C GLN A 368 -0.96 19.70 -3.03
N ASN A 369 -0.30 19.62 -4.19
CA ASN A 369 -0.94 19.88 -5.46
C ASN A 369 -2.06 18.84 -5.68
N ASN A 370 -3.31 19.28 -5.81
CA ASN A 370 -4.44 18.38 -5.85
C ASN A 370 -4.49 17.46 -7.08
N ASP A 371 -3.83 17.81 -8.20
CA ASP A 371 -3.67 16.86 -9.31
C ASP A 371 -2.66 15.76 -8.98
N LEU A 372 -1.55 16.10 -8.31
CA LEU A 372 -0.58 15.10 -7.83
C LEU A 372 -1.24 14.19 -6.80
N PHE A 373 -1.92 14.77 -5.81
CA PHE A 373 -2.63 14.03 -4.78
C PHE A 373 -3.71 13.15 -5.40
N TYR A 374 -4.51 13.64 -6.35
CA TYR A 374 -5.54 12.86 -7.04
C TYR A 374 -4.97 11.62 -7.75
N LEU A 375 -3.77 11.71 -8.33
CA LEU A 375 -3.16 10.61 -9.09
C LEU A 375 -2.38 9.61 -8.24
N THR A 376 -1.95 10.02 -7.05
CA THR A 376 -0.96 9.26 -6.29
C THR A 376 -1.39 8.97 -4.86
N GLY A 377 -2.16 9.86 -4.23
CA GLY A 377 -2.40 9.87 -2.79
C GLY A 377 -1.21 10.41 -1.97
N TRP A 378 -0.14 10.82 -2.64
CA TRP A 378 1.11 11.27 -2.02
C TRP A 378 0.96 12.65 -1.37
N ASP A 379 1.24 12.76 -0.07
CA ASP A 379 1.08 14.00 0.70
C ASP A 379 2.39 14.48 1.38
N GLU A 380 3.54 14.20 0.76
CA GLU A 380 4.83 14.79 1.18
C GLU A 380 5.31 15.89 0.22
N PRO A 381 6.04 16.92 0.73
CA PRO A 381 6.55 18.02 -0.08
C PRO A 381 7.65 17.59 -1.05
N ASP A 382 8.06 18.53 -1.91
CA ASP A 382 9.27 18.45 -2.74
C ASP A 382 9.32 17.18 -3.63
N SER A 383 8.18 16.81 -4.19
CA SER A 383 8.02 15.57 -4.97
C SER A 383 7.46 15.83 -6.37
N VAL A 384 7.76 14.94 -7.32
CA VAL A 384 7.29 15.03 -8.71
C VAL A 384 6.77 13.67 -9.16
N CYS A 385 5.58 13.68 -9.75
CA CYS A 385 4.98 12.53 -10.41
C CYS A 385 5.22 12.66 -11.92
N ILE A 386 5.72 11.60 -12.58
CA ILE A 386 5.78 11.52 -14.04
C ILE A 386 5.06 10.24 -14.48
N LEU A 387 4.11 10.36 -15.40
CA LEU A 387 3.46 9.23 -16.05
C LEU A 387 4.00 9.13 -17.48
N GLU A 388 4.76 8.07 -17.77
CA GLU A 388 5.34 7.81 -19.09
C GLU A 388 4.42 6.86 -19.86
N LYS A 389 4.01 7.22 -21.08
CA LYS A 389 3.23 6.35 -21.98
C LYS A 389 4.08 5.97 -23.20
N PRO A 390 4.83 4.86 -23.15
CA PRO A 390 5.75 4.48 -24.23
C PRO A 390 5.03 3.96 -25.47
N LYS A 391 3.89 3.27 -25.30
CA LYS A 391 3.11 2.64 -26.39
C LYS A 391 1.66 3.10 -26.35
N SER A 392 0.88 2.72 -27.36
CA SER A 392 -0.54 3.05 -27.43
C SER A 392 -1.38 2.40 -26.34
N ASP A 393 -0.99 1.18 -25.95
CA ASP A 393 -1.60 0.43 -24.86
C ASP A 393 -1.42 1.16 -23.51
N PRO A 394 -2.49 1.60 -22.84
CA PRO A 394 -2.42 2.29 -21.55
C PRO A 394 -1.83 1.42 -20.43
N THR A 395 -1.88 0.09 -20.53
CA THR A 395 -1.26 -0.81 -19.55
C THR A 395 0.27 -0.78 -19.58
N SER A 396 0.84 -0.22 -20.66
CA SER A 396 2.29 -0.01 -20.79
C SER A 396 2.78 1.25 -20.08
N ALA A 397 1.88 2.04 -19.49
CA ALA A 397 2.24 3.27 -18.80
C ALA A 397 3.12 2.96 -17.57
N ILE A 398 4.14 3.78 -17.37
CA ILE A 398 5.10 3.65 -16.27
C ILE A 398 4.93 4.84 -15.35
N PHE A 399 4.64 4.59 -14.07
CA PHE A 399 4.47 5.58 -13.04
C PHE A 399 5.78 5.84 -12.30
N HIS A 400 6.36 7.03 -12.50
CA HIS A 400 7.57 7.48 -11.83
C HIS A 400 7.23 8.40 -10.67
N MET A 401 7.82 8.15 -9.51
CA MET A 401 7.80 9.06 -8.36
C MET A 401 9.21 9.51 -8.01
N ILE A 402 9.41 10.82 -8.00
CA ILE A 402 10.67 11.44 -7.63
C ILE A 402 10.45 12.18 -6.32
N VAL A 403 11.06 11.69 -5.23
CA VAL A 403 10.70 12.07 -3.85
C VAL A 403 11.94 12.41 -3.01
N PRO A 404 11.80 13.16 -1.91
CA PRO A 404 12.89 13.33 -0.95
C PRO A 404 13.36 11.98 -0.42
N PRO A 405 14.68 11.71 -0.38
CA PRO A 405 15.18 10.49 0.25
C PRO A 405 14.94 10.54 1.76
N SER A 406 14.88 9.36 2.39
CA SER A 406 14.92 9.26 3.85
C SER A 406 16.22 9.89 4.37
N ASN A 407 16.10 10.65 5.45
CA ASN A 407 17.21 11.38 6.06
C ASN A 407 16.95 11.50 7.57
N PRO A 408 17.64 10.71 8.41
CA PRO A 408 17.39 10.68 9.86
C PRO A 408 17.56 12.04 10.55
N GLU A 409 18.50 12.86 10.10
CA GLU A 409 18.70 14.20 10.67
C GLU A 409 17.50 15.10 10.38
N LYS A 410 16.97 15.10 9.15
CA LYS A 410 15.79 15.89 8.80
C LYS A 410 14.53 15.32 9.43
N GLU A 411 14.39 14.01 9.48
CA GLU A 411 13.24 13.32 10.05
C GLU A 411 13.09 13.58 11.54
N LEU A 412 14.21 13.78 12.25
CA LEU A 412 14.20 14.21 13.65
C LEU A 412 13.47 15.55 13.85
N TRP A 413 13.54 16.47 12.87
CA TRP A 413 12.96 17.81 12.97
C TRP A 413 11.60 17.95 12.26
N GLU A 414 11.44 17.29 11.11
CA GLU A 414 10.31 17.48 10.19
C GLU A 414 9.32 16.29 10.22
N GLY A 415 9.67 15.20 10.89
CA GLY A 415 8.91 13.94 10.88
C GLY A 415 9.40 12.95 9.83
N GLU A 416 8.96 11.70 9.97
CA GLU A 416 9.31 10.58 9.09
C GLU A 416 8.98 10.87 7.62
N ARG A 417 9.81 10.34 6.73
CA ARG A 417 9.63 10.42 5.28
C ARG A 417 9.48 9.02 4.71
N THR A 418 8.58 8.85 3.75
CA THR A 418 8.33 7.55 3.11
C THR A 418 9.54 7.06 2.32
N GLY A 419 10.31 7.99 1.73
CA GLY A 419 11.52 7.65 0.98
C GLY A 419 11.26 6.96 -0.37
N VAL A 420 12.35 6.56 -1.03
CA VAL A 420 12.32 6.04 -2.41
C VAL A 420 11.78 4.62 -2.48
N GLU A 421 12.04 3.81 -1.45
CA GLU A 421 11.57 2.44 -1.34
C GLU A 421 10.08 2.42 -0.97
N GLY A 422 9.68 3.21 0.04
CA GLY A 422 8.30 3.27 0.49
C GLY A 422 7.33 3.79 -0.57
N VAL A 423 7.76 4.74 -1.42
CA VAL A 423 6.89 5.24 -2.51
C VAL A 423 6.62 4.17 -3.57
N ARG A 424 7.53 3.21 -3.76
CA ARG A 424 7.28 2.07 -4.62
C ARG A 424 6.32 1.07 -3.94
N ASP A 425 6.63 0.71 -2.71
CA ASP A 425 5.95 -0.41 -2.04
C ASP A 425 4.52 -0.04 -1.55
N ILE A 426 4.30 1.23 -1.19
CA ILE A 426 3.01 1.72 -0.67
C ILE A 426 2.18 2.40 -1.77
N PHE A 427 2.81 3.27 -2.55
CA PHE A 427 2.12 4.10 -3.55
C PHE A 427 2.13 3.49 -4.96
N ASN A 428 2.75 2.32 -5.12
CA ASN A 428 2.85 1.55 -6.37
C ASN A 428 3.52 2.33 -7.50
N ALA A 429 4.56 3.11 -7.20
CA ALA A 429 5.40 3.73 -8.23
C ALA A 429 6.28 2.67 -8.91
N ASP A 430 6.15 2.48 -10.22
CA ASP A 430 6.97 1.53 -10.98
C ASP A 430 8.46 1.90 -10.93
N VAL A 431 8.74 3.20 -10.94
CA VAL A 431 10.08 3.76 -10.84
C VAL A 431 10.10 4.81 -9.74
N SER A 432 11.05 4.70 -8.82
CA SER A 432 11.24 5.69 -7.77
C SER A 432 12.69 6.18 -7.71
N MET A 433 12.89 7.45 -7.39
CA MET A 433 14.24 8.02 -7.24
C MET A 433 14.28 9.26 -6.34
N PRO A 434 15.47 9.63 -5.84
CA PRO A 434 15.65 10.85 -5.07
C PRO A 434 15.36 12.12 -5.89
N ILE A 435 14.79 13.14 -5.26
CA ILE A 435 14.49 14.44 -5.90
C ILE A 435 15.70 15.14 -6.52
N GLY A 436 16.92 14.89 -6.00
CA GLY A 436 18.16 15.38 -6.60
C GLY A 436 18.44 14.84 -8.01
N SER A 437 17.88 13.68 -8.36
CA SER A 437 18.06 13.02 -9.66
C SER A 437 17.07 13.49 -10.72
N LEU A 438 16.12 14.38 -10.38
CA LEU A 438 15.09 14.85 -11.31
C LEU A 438 15.66 15.43 -12.62
N PRO A 439 16.68 16.32 -12.61
CA PRO A 439 17.14 16.95 -13.86
C PRO A 439 17.69 15.92 -14.86
N SER A 440 18.54 15.01 -14.40
CA SER A 440 19.14 13.97 -15.26
C SER A 440 18.10 12.96 -15.75
N HIS A 441 17.15 12.55 -14.90
CA HIS A 441 16.07 11.65 -15.28
C HIS A 441 15.14 12.28 -16.32
N LEU A 442 14.73 13.53 -16.10
CA LEU A 442 13.87 14.24 -17.04
C LEU A 442 14.59 14.46 -18.38
N SER A 443 15.86 14.84 -18.40
CA SER A 443 16.64 14.93 -19.64
C SER A 443 16.70 13.61 -20.42
N ASN A 444 16.83 12.47 -19.72
CA ASN A 444 16.76 11.15 -20.36
C ASN A 444 15.38 10.90 -20.98
N LEU A 445 14.28 11.19 -20.26
CA LEU A 445 12.93 11.09 -20.80
C LEU A 445 12.73 12.01 -22.03
N MET A 446 13.25 13.23 -22.00
CA MET A 446 13.16 14.19 -23.12
C MET A 446 13.97 13.80 -24.36
N SER A 447 14.93 12.88 -24.22
CA SER A 447 15.62 12.29 -25.36
C SER A 447 14.74 11.29 -26.12
N ARG A 448 13.75 10.69 -25.44
CA ARG A 448 12.85 9.67 -25.98
C ARG A 448 11.50 10.24 -26.41
N TYR A 449 11.01 11.26 -25.71
CA TYR A 449 9.66 11.81 -25.90
C TYR A 449 9.70 13.32 -26.10
N LYS A 450 8.94 13.79 -27.09
CA LYS A 450 8.77 15.23 -27.38
C LYS A 450 7.39 15.76 -27.05
N THR A 451 6.38 14.90 -26.94
CA THR A 451 5.03 15.27 -26.49
C THR A 451 4.97 15.23 -24.96
N VAL A 452 4.60 16.34 -24.34
CA VAL A 452 4.57 16.51 -22.88
C VAL A 452 3.24 17.13 -22.44
N TYR A 453 2.57 16.48 -21.48
CA TYR A 453 1.42 17.03 -20.77
C TYR A 453 1.91 17.69 -19.48
N TYR A 454 1.87 19.02 -19.42
CA TYR A 454 2.32 19.80 -18.28
C TYR A 454 1.63 21.17 -18.27
N ASP A 455 1.23 21.63 -17.10
CA ASP A 455 0.63 22.95 -16.92
C ASP A 455 1.65 23.91 -16.29
N PHE A 456 2.02 24.95 -17.04
CA PHE A 456 2.86 26.03 -16.52
C PHE A 456 2.14 26.83 -15.45
N ASP A 457 2.87 27.25 -14.42
CA ASP A 457 2.31 28.06 -13.35
C ASP A 457 2.09 29.51 -13.85
N GLU A 458 0.84 29.87 -14.11
CA GLU A 458 0.47 31.21 -14.61
C GLU A 458 0.78 32.32 -13.60
N THR A 459 0.96 32.01 -12.31
CA THR A 459 1.34 33.01 -11.29
C THR A 459 2.74 33.59 -11.55
N GLN A 460 3.57 32.96 -12.39
CA GLN A 460 4.85 33.51 -12.82
C GLN A 460 4.73 34.69 -13.80
N LYS A 461 3.57 34.90 -14.44
CA LYS A 461 3.38 36.05 -15.36
C LYS A 461 3.17 37.38 -14.63
N ALA A 462 2.84 37.37 -13.32
CA ALA A 462 2.45 38.58 -12.58
C ALA A 462 3.57 39.24 -11.75
N ASP A 463 4.78 38.69 -11.74
CA ASP A 463 5.83 39.15 -10.83
C ASP A 463 6.86 40.02 -11.59
N GLU A 464 6.51 41.24 -12.02
CA GLU A 464 7.52 42.19 -12.55
C GLU A 464 8.57 42.54 -11.49
N PHE A 465 8.22 42.38 -10.20
CA PHE A 465 9.13 42.52 -9.07
C PHE A 465 10.24 41.45 -9.05
N SER A 466 10.01 40.28 -9.67
CA SER A 466 10.99 39.19 -9.76
C SER A 466 12.18 39.49 -10.68
N LYS A 467 12.07 40.49 -11.56
CA LYS A 467 13.19 40.96 -12.40
C LYS A 467 14.18 41.87 -11.65
N VAL A 468 13.76 42.49 -10.54
CA VAL A 468 14.53 43.52 -9.83
C VAL A 468 15.38 42.93 -8.70
N PHE A 469 14.99 41.80 -8.11
CA PHE A 469 15.74 41.14 -7.02
C PHE A 469 15.97 39.63 -7.29
N PRO A 470 16.90 39.26 -8.20
CA PRO A 470 17.15 37.86 -8.58
C PRO A 470 17.71 37.00 -7.42
N LEU A 471 18.38 37.64 -6.46
CA LEU A 471 19.14 36.96 -5.40
C LEU A 471 18.30 36.51 -4.20
N MET A 472 17.06 37.00 -4.03
CA MET A 472 16.25 36.67 -2.85
C MET A 472 15.30 35.47 -3.04
N GLN A 473 15.03 35.00 -4.27
CA GLN A 473 14.06 33.91 -4.52
C GLN A 473 14.67 32.61 -5.10
N ALA A 474 15.98 32.53 -5.30
CA ALA A 474 16.61 31.43 -6.05
C ALA A 474 16.61 30.06 -5.33
N LYS A 475 16.36 29.98 -4.02
CA LYS A 475 16.38 28.69 -3.30
C LYS A 475 15.06 27.91 -3.34
N ASP A 476 13.94 28.60 -3.51
CA ASP A 476 12.60 28.04 -3.24
C ASP A 476 11.86 27.48 -4.47
N ARG A 477 12.40 27.67 -5.68
CA ARG A 477 11.77 27.23 -6.94
C ARG A 477 12.58 26.20 -7.74
N ARG A 478 13.64 25.62 -7.15
CA ARG A 478 14.69 24.89 -7.89
C ARG A 478 14.19 23.82 -8.85
N TYR A 479 13.25 22.95 -8.46
CA TYR A 479 12.83 21.86 -9.34
C TYR A 479 11.73 22.25 -10.36
N ARG A 480 10.74 23.08 -10.02
CA ARG A 480 9.75 23.57 -11.02
C ARG A 480 10.44 24.40 -12.11
N TYR A 481 11.32 25.30 -11.68
CA TYR A 481 12.17 26.06 -12.59
C TYR A 481 13.06 25.14 -13.44
N SER A 482 13.65 24.10 -12.84
CA SER A 482 14.43 23.10 -13.58
C SER A 482 13.58 22.34 -14.60
N ILE A 483 12.36 21.91 -14.25
CA ILE A 483 11.44 21.25 -15.19
C ILE A 483 11.15 22.19 -16.35
N GLU A 484 10.67 23.39 -16.07
CA GLU A 484 10.28 24.35 -17.10
C GLU A 484 11.43 24.75 -18.02
N ASN A 485 12.64 24.91 -17.49
CA ASN A 485 13.83 25.17 -18.30
C ASN A 485 14.17 23.98 -19.20
N ILE A 486 14.19 22.75 -18.65
CA ILE A 486 14.44 21.53 -19.44
C ILE A 486 13.40 21.40 -20.56
N LEU A 487 12.12 21.68 -20.28
CA LEU A 487 11.06 21.65 -21.29
C LEU A 487 11.29 22.70 -22.39
N ARG A 488 11.65 23.95 -22.02
CA ARG A 488 11.94 25.03 -22.97
C ARG A 488 13.15 24.74 -23.85
N GLU A 489 14.20 24.15 -23.28
CA GLU A 489 15.45 23.80 -23.99
C GLU A 489 15.26 22.63 -24.98
N ASN A 490 14.25 21.79 -24.78
CA ASN A 490 14.05 20.55 -25.54
C ASN A 490 13.02 20.63 -26.68
N ASN A 491 12.47 21.83 -26.97
CA ASN A 491 11.48 22.09 -28.03
C ASN A 491 10.30 21.10 -28.00
N VAL A 492 9.68 20.91 -26.83
CA VAL A 492 8.59 19.96 -26.63
C VAL A 492 7.26 20.44 -27.24
N VAL A 493 6.43 19.49 -27.69
CA VAL A 493 5.01 19.72 -27.99
C VAL A 493 4.26 19.64 -26.66
N LEU A 494 3.72 20.77 -26.22
CA LEU A 494 3.09 20.90 -24.91
C LEU A 494 1.56 20.80 -25.01
N HIS A 495 0.99 19.94 -24.17
CA HIS A 495 -0.45 19.88 -23.93
C HIS A 495 -0.76 20.22 -22.46
N SER A 496 -1.90 20.87 -22.21
CA SER A 496 -2.37 21.11 -20.85
C SER A 496 -2.84 19.79 -20.23
N LEU A 497 -2.27 19.40 -19.09
CA LEU A 497 -2.71 18.20 -18.37
C LEU A 497 -4.10 18.42 -17.74
N LYS A 498 -4.41 19.65 -17.31
CA LYS A 498 -5.75 20.06 -16.85
C LYS A 498 -6.87 19.80 -17.85
N SER A 499 -6.59 19.75 -19.15
CA SER A 499 -7.59 19.37 -20.16
C SER A 499 -8.11 17.93 -19.97
N ILE A 500 -7.31 17.07 -19.33
CA ILE A 500 -7.62 15.67 -19.02
C ILE A 500 -8.03 15.54 -17.54
N THR A 501 -7.27 16.11 -16.60
CA THR A 501 -7.54 15.93 -15.16
C THR A 501 -8.79 16.65 -14.69
N ALA A 502 -9.12 17.82 -15.23
CA ALA A 502 -10.28 18.58 -14.76
C ALA A 502 -11.61 17.87 -15.05
N PRO A 503 -11.90 17.35 -16.26
CA PRO A 503 -13.09 16.53 -16.49
C PRO A 503 -13.13 15.26 -15.63
N MET A 504 -11.98 14.63 -15.37
CA MET A 504 -11.91 13.44 -14.53
C MET A 504 -12.24 13.74 -13.06
N ARG A 505 -11.66 14.81 -12.50
CA ARG A 505 -11.93 15.27 -11.13
C ARG A 505 -13.32 15.88 -10.97
N ALA A 506 -13.90 16.45 -12.03
CA ALA A 506 -15.27 16.96 -12.00
C ALA A 506 -16.27 15.85 -11.65
N ILE A 507 -16.04 14.61 -12.11
CA ILE A 507 -16.93 13.45 -11.92
C ILE A 507 -16.36 12.52 -10.85
N LYS A 508 -16.99 12.50 -9.68
CA LYS A 508 -16.55 11.77 -8.51
C LYS A 508 -16.87 10.27 -8.63
N SER A 509 -15.94 9.43 -8.20
CA SER A 509 -16.19 8.01 -7.95
C SER A 509 -17.11 7.82 -6.73
N ASP A 510 -17.65 6.61 -6.57
CA ASP A 510 -18.45 6.29 -5.38
C ASP A 510 -17.62 6.41 -4.08
N ALA A 511 -16.30 6.20 -4.14
CA ALA A 511 -15.42 6.37 -2.99
C ALA A 511 -15.24 7.85 -2.64
N GLU A 512 -15.03 8.70 -3.64
CA GLU A 512 -14.94 10.15 -3.46
C GLU A 512 -16.25 10.72 -2.90
N LEU A 513 -17.40 10.28 -3.43
CA LEU A 513 -18.72 10.69 -2.93
C LEU A 513 -18.94 10.29 -1.46
N ARG A 514 -18.45 9.12 -1.02
CA ARG A 514 -18.50 8.71 0.39
C ARG A 514 -17.67 9.63 1.28
N MET A 515 -16.46 9.97 0.85
CA MET A 515 -15.58 10.88 1.60
C MET A 515 -16.19 12.28 1.72
N MET A 516 -16.69 12.83 0.62
CA MET A 516 -17.38 14.12 0.61
C MET A 516 -18.66 14.09 1.46
N ARG A 517 -19.44 12.99 1.40
CA ARG A 517 -20.63 12.82 2.24
C ARG A 517 -20.29 12.86 3.72
N LEU A 518 -19.19 12.23 4.13
CA LEU A 518 -18.77 12.21 5.53
C LEU A 518 -18.26 13.58 5.98
N ALA A 519 -17.47 14.27 5.15
CA ALA A 519 -17.07 15.66 5.40
C ALA A 519 -18.30 16.58 5.57
N GLY A 520 -19.30 16.43 4.71
CA GLY A 520 -20.56 17.19 4.77
C GLY A 520 -21.41 16.84 6.01
N LYS A 521 -21.48 15.57 6.41
CA LYS A 521 -22.16 15.11 7.63
C LYS A 521 -21.56 15.74 8.88
N ILE A 522 -20.23 15.63 9.05
CA ILE A 522 -19.50 16.17 10.19
C ILE A 522 -19.68 17.69 10.25
N SER A 523 -19.43 18.37 9.13
CA SER A 523 -19.59 19.81 9.02
C SER A 523 -21.01 20.25 9.35
N GLY A 524 -22.02 19.56 8.79
CA GLY A 524 -23.41 19.94 8.99
C GLY A 524 -23.91 19.77 10.41
N ARG A 525 -23.45 18.73 11.12
CA ARG A 525 -23.77 18.55 12.55
C ARG A 525 -23.09 19.60 13.44
N ALA A 526 -21.95 20.16 13.02
CA ALA A 526 -21.31 21.26 13.74
C ALA A 526 -22.17 22.53 13.72
N TYR A 527 -22.86 22.82 12.60
CA TYR A 527 -23.84 23.90 12.53
C TYR A 527 -24.99 23.71 13.51
N ASN A 528 -25.58 22.52 13.58
CA ASN A 528 -26.66 22.26 14.53
C ASN A 528 -26.22 22.48 15.98
N GLN A 529 -24.99 22.09 16.32
CA GLN A 529 -24.45 22.38 17.65
C GLN A 529 -24.17 23.86 17.88
N ALA A 530 -23.84 24.62 16.84
CA ALA A 530 -23.69 26.06 16.91
C ALA A 530 -25.04 26.74 17.14
N TYR A 531 -26.11 26.31 16.47
CA TYR A 531 -27.48 26.83 16.66
C TYR A 531 -27.96 26.66 18.11
N ALA A 532 -27.61 25.53 18.74
CA ALA A 532 -27.94 25.21 20.13
C ALA A 532 -27.22 26.09 21.16
N ARG A 533 -26.31 26.98 20.74
CA ARG A 533 -25.51 27.83 21.63
C ARG A 533 -25.69 29.30 21.29
N ARG A 534 -25.32 30.16 22.24
CA ARG A 534 -25.30 31.62 22.05
C ARG A 534 -23.87 32.11 22.20
N PHE A 535 -23.35 32.69 21.12
CA PHE A 535 -22.01 33.22 21.05
C PHE A 535 -22.03 34.73 21.29
N LYS A 536 -20.94 35.28 21.82
CA LYS A 536 -20.78 36.72 22.05
C LYS A 536 -19.95 37.42 20.96
N SER A 537 -19.15 36.66 20.23
CA SER A 537 -18.27 37.16 19.17
C SER A 537 -18.18 36.19 18.01
N GLU A 538 -17.88 36.74 16.83
CA GLU A 538 -17.62 35.98 15.61
C GLU A 538 -16.45 35.01 15.80
N LYS A 539 -15.35 35.48 16.39
CA LYS A 539 -14.17 34.65 16.70
C LYS A 539 -14.50 33.43 17.56
N GLY A 540 -15.38 33.61 18.55
CA GLY A 540 -15.79 32.52 19.44
C GLY A 540 -16.61 31.45 18.71
N LEU A 541 -17.45 31.87 17.76
CA LEU A 541 -18.22 30.97 16.91
C LEU A 541 -17.30 30.26 15.89
N GLN A 542 -16.36 30.98 15.25
CA GLN A 542 -15.36 30.37 14.38
C GLN A 542 -14.60 29.25 15.12
N ALA A 543 -13.95 29.57 16.24
CA ALA A 543 -13.14 28.60 16.99
C ALA A 543 -13.96 27.37 17.44
N PHE A 544 -15.24 27.56 17.75
CA PHE A 544 -16.14 26.48 18.07
C PHE A 544 -16.38 25.54 16.89
N LEU A 545 -16.66 26.07 15.69
CA LEU A 545 -16.88 25.27 14.49
C LEU A 545 -15.62 24.53 14.08
N GLU A 546 -14.46 25.18 14.10
CA GLU A 546 -13.16 24.56 13.80
C GLU A 546 -12.88 23.37 14.72
N TYR A 547 -13.10 23.57 16.03
CA TYR A 547 -13.00 22.49 17.01
C TYR A 547 -13.96 21.34 16.68
N ARG A 548 -15.20 21.64 16.29
CA ARG A 548 -16.20 20.62 15.95
C ARG A 548 -15.87 19.85 14.67
N PHE A 549 -15.36 20.50 13.64
CA PHE A 549 -14.91 19.80 12.44
C PHE A 549 -13.80 18.81 12.77
N VAL A 550 -12.77 19.26 13.48
CA VAL A 550 -11.61 18.41 13.81
C VAL A 550 -11.99 17.31 14.81
N SER A 551 -12.74 17.64 15.86
CA SER A 551 -13.19 16.63 16.84
C SER A 551 -14.20 15.64 16.28
N GLY A 552 -14.90 15.96 15.19
CA GLY A 552 -15.75 15.03 14.45
C GLY A 552 -15.00 14.14 13.45
N GLY A 553 -13.71 14.40 13.22
CA GLY A 553 -12.83 13.56 12.40
C GLY A 553 -12.30 14.21 11.12
N CYS A 554 -12.71 15.43 10.77
CA CYS A 554 -12.08 16.16 9.67
C CYS A 554 -10.61 16.48 10.00
N ASN A 555 -9.77 16.56 8.98
CA ASN A 555 -8.34 16.89 9.15
C ASN A 555 -8.14 18.35 9.56
N ARG A 556 -8.94 19.26 9.01
CA ARG A 556 -8.86 20.73 9.18
C ARG A 556 -10.09 21.41 8.54
N ASN A 557 -10.12 22.74 8.52
CA ASN A 557 -11.07 23.50 7.71
C ASN A 557 -10.78 23.34 6.22
N SER A 558 -11.81 23.33 5.38
CA SER A 558 -11.69 23.36 3.91
C SER A 558 -11.14 24.70 3.40
N TYR A 559 -11.51 25.80 4.03
CA TYR A 559 -11.14 27.18 3.69
C TYR A 559 -11.15 28.06 4.96
N ILE A 560 -10.74 29.32 4.82
CA ILE A 560 -10.81 30.30 5.91
C ILE A 560 -12.29 30.62 6.15
N PRO A 561 -12.85 30.35 7.35
CA PRO A 561 -14.26 30.60 7.61
C PRO A 561 -14.64 32.07 7.46
N VAL A 562 -15.85 32.33 6.98
CA VAL A 562 -16.56 33.60 7.13
C VAL A 562 -17.49 33.47 8.33
N VAL A 563 -17.37 34.36 9.32
CA VAL A 563 -18.32 34.46 10.43
C VAL A 563 -18.69 35.92 10.59
N ALA A 564 -19.80 36.32 9.96
CA ALA A 564 -20.16 37.71 9.75
C ALA A 564 -21.51 38.06 10.40
N GLY A 565 -21.47 38.79 11.51
CA GLY A 565 -22.63 39.32 12.24
C GLY A 565 -23.14 40.65 11.68
N GLY A 566 -24.46 40.76 11.51
CA GLY A 566 -25.13 41.98 11.05
C GLY A 566 -24.60 42.48 9.71
N GLU A 567 -24.23 43.76 9.64
CA GLU A 567 -23.74 44.41 8.43
C GLU A 567 -22.43 43.82 7.89
N ASN A 568 -21.65 43.10 8.72
CA ASN A 568 -20.45 42.41 8.25
C ASN A 568 -20.79 41.40 7.14
N ALA A 569 -22.00 40.82 7.17
CA ALA A 569 -22.44 39.84 6.16
C ALA A 569 -22.55 40.45 4.76
N LEU A 570 -22.59 41.79 4.62
CA LEU A 570 -22.55 42.47 3.32
C LEU A 570 -21.17 42.40 2.65
N CYS A 571 -20.12 42.03 3.39
CA CYS A 571 -18.78 41.77 2.84
C CYS A 571 -18.63 40.28 2.54
N ILE A 572 -18.68 39.91 1.26
CA ILE A 572 -18.76 38.50 0.81
C ILE A 572 -17.58 37.65 1.28
N HIS A 573 -16.36 38.19 1.25
CA HIS A 573 -15.13 37.53 1.71
C HIS A 573 -14.70 38.04 3.11
N TYR A 574 -15.64 38.28 4.01
CA TYR A 574 -15.33 38.71 5.37
C TYR A 574 -14.66 37.59 6.18
N THR A 575 -13.37 37.74 6.48
CA THR A 575 -12.60 36.72 7.23
C THR A 575 -11.90 37.27 8.47
N ARG A 576 -12.20 38.52 8.85
CA ARG A 576 -11.66 39.13 10.08
C ARG A 576 -12.21 38.44 11.32
N ASN A 577 -13.51 38.13 11.30
CA ASN A 577 -14.22 37.36 12.32
C ASN A 577 -13.94 37.84 13.74
N ASP A 578 -13.88 39.16 13.95
CA ASP A 578 -13.38 39.77 15.18
C ASP A 578 -14.39 40.68 15.89
N ASN A 579 -15.60 40.85 15.33
CA ASN A 579 -16.64 41.67 15.95
C ASN A 579 -17.44 40.92 17.02
N LEU A 580 -18.06 41.71 17.89
CA LEU A 580 -19.07 41.25 18.85
C LEU A 580 -20.45 41.20 18.18
N PHE A 581 -21.24 40.19 18.53
CA PHE A 581 -22.62 40.12 18.08
C PHE A 581 -23.54 41.08 18.85
N LYS A 582 -24.51 41.68 18.17
CA LYS A 582 -25.44 42.68 18.70
C LYS A 582 -26.91 42.25 18.56
N GLY A 583 -27.66 42.39 19.66
CA GLY A 583 -29.12 42.27 19.66
C GLY A 583 -29.65 40.98 19.02
N ASN A 584 -30.55 41.13 18.03
CA ASN A 584 -31.17 40.05 17.26
C ASN A 584 -30.68 40.03 15.80
N GLU A 585 -29.46 40.48 15.52
CA GLU A 585 -28.94 40.47 14.14
C GLU A 585 -28.78 39.05 13.58
N PHE A 586 -28.70 38.95 12.25
CA PHE A 586 -28.26 37.72 11.59
C PHE A 586 -26.77 37.50 11.83
N VAL A 587 -26.36 36.24 11.84
CA VAL A 587 -24.98 35.84 11.57
C VAL A 587 -24.98 34.97 10.32
N LEU A 588 -24.22 35.38 9.31
CA LEU A 588 -23.87 34.57 8.14
C LEU A 588 -22.57 33.83 8.47
N VAL A 589 -22.62 32.51 8.45
CA VAL A 589 -21.44 31.66 8.60
C VAL A 589 -21.26 30.84 7.35
N ASP A 590 -20.05 30.88 6.81
CA ASP A 590 -19.60 30.03 5.72
C ASP A 590 -18.31 29.33 6.16
N ALA A 591 -18.42 28.04 6.43
CA ALA A 591 -17.38 27.22 7.05
C ALA A 591 -17.69 25.74 6.90
N ALA A 592 -16.68 24.94 6.59
CA ALA A 592 -16.78 23.48 6.56
C ALA A 592 -15.42 22.80 6.78
N GLY A 593 -15.45 21.50 7.09
CA GLY A 593 -14.27 20.67 7.29
C GLY A 593 -13.83 19.92 6.02
N GLN A 594 -12.53 19.62 5.95
CA GLN A 594 -11.89 18.80 4.93
C GLN A 594 -11.54 17.42 5.50
N LEU A 595 -11.84 16.35 4.76
CA LEU A 595 -11.54 14.97 5.15
C LEU A 595 -10.89 14.20 4.00
N GLY A 596 -9.71 13.61 4.23
CA GLY A 596 -8.99 12.84 3.21
C GLY A 596 -8.62 13.66 1.97
N GLY A 597 -8.47 14.97 2.14
CA GLY A 597 -8.28 15.94 1.05
C GLY A 597 -9.56 16.49 0.43
N TYR A 598 -10.72 15.84 0.61
CA TYR A 598 -12.00 16.29 0.05
C TYR A 598 -12.68 17.33 0.95
N CYS A 599 -13.13 18.42 0.36
CA CYS A 599 -13.79 19.53 1.02
C CYS A 599 -15.31 19.32 1.07
N ALA A 600 -15.92 19.69 2.19
CA ALA A 600 -17.30 20.16 2.23
C ALA A 600 -17.32 21.70 2.14
N ASP A 601 -18.49 22.26 1.81
CA ASP A 601 -18.77 23.69 1.71
C ASP A 601 -20.18 24.01 2.24
N ILE A 602 -20.28 24.83 3.27
CA ILE A 602 -21.57 25.10 3.93
C ILE A 602 -21.63 26.56 4.34
N SER A 603 -22.64 27.24 3.82
CA SER A 603 -23.14 28.52 4.32
C SER A 603 -24.50 28.37 4.99
N ARG A 604 -24.63 28.94 6.19
CA ARG A 604 -25.89 29.08 6.92
C ARG A 604 -25.99 30.48 7.49
N THR A 605 -27.21 31.01 7.50
CA THR A 605 -27.51 32.28 8.17
C THR A 605 -28.61 32.06 9.19
N TRP A 606 -28.44 32.57 10.41
CA TRP A 606 -29.45 32.46 11.46
C TRP A 606 -29.40 33.66 12.42
N PRO A 607 -30.47 33.96 13.15
CA PRO A 607 -30.47 35.03 14.16
C PRO A 607 -29.57 34.64 15.33
N VAL A 608 -28.69 35.54 15.76
CA VAL A 608 -27.83 35.31 16.94
C VAL A 608 -28.66 35.02 18.20
N SER A 609 -29.86 35.59 18.30
CA SER A 609 -30.82 35.35 19.37
C SER A 609 -31.43 33.93 19.36
N GLY A 610 -31.38 33.25 18.22
CA GLY A 610 -32.04 31.98 17.95
C GLY A 610 -33.51 32.08 17.58
N LYS A 611 -34.04 33.28 17.34
CA LYS A 611 -35.43 33.49 16.88
C LYS A 611 -35.49 34.54 15.77
N PHE A 612 -36.15 34.21 14.67
CA PHE A 612 -36.30 35.10 13.53
C PHE A 612 -37.30 36.20 13.84
N THR A 613 -36.94 37.44 13.50
CA THR A 613 -37.92 38.53 13.40
C THR A 613 -38.78 38.35 12.13
N PRO A 614 -39.94 39.01 12.00
CA PRO A 614 -40.75 38.91 10.79
C PRO A 614 -39.97 39.25 9.50
N ALA A 615 -39.22 40.35 9.48
CA ALA A 615 -38.43 40.73 8.31
C ALA A 615 -37.31 39.73 8.00
N GLN A 616 -36.65 39.20 9.02
CA GLN A 616 -35.65 38.14 8.85
C GLN A 616 -36.27 36.87 8.27
N ARG A 617 -37.44 36.46 8.78
CA ARG A 617 -38.18 35.29 8.30
C ARG A 617 -38.57 35.44 6.83
N ASP A 618 -39.14 36.58 6.46
CA ASP A 618 -39.58 36.84 5.08
C ASP A 618 -38.41 36.79 4.09
N LEU A 619 -37.29 37.45 4.43
CA LEU A 619 -36.11 37.48 3.57
C LEU A 619 -35.40 36.12 3.50
N TYR A 620 -35.34 35.39 4.61
CA TYR A 620 -34.76 34.05 4.67
C TYR A 620 -35.57 33.04 3.86
N GLU A 621 -36.89 32.99 4.02
CA GLU A 621 -37.76 32.06 3.29
C GLU A 621 -37.74 32.36 1.78
N ALA A 622 -37.69 33.64 1.39
CA ALA A 622 -37.54 34.04 -0.01
C ALA A 622 -36.27 33.42 -0.64
N LEU A 623 -35.13 33.46 0.08
CA LEU A 623 -33.88 32.86 -0.41
C LEU A 623 -33.92 31.32 -0.36
N LEU A 624 -34.45 30.74 0.72
CA LEU A 624 -34.55 29.29 0.89
C LEU A 624 -35.43 28.65 -0.20
N ASN A 625 -36.53 29.32 -0.60
CA ASN A 625 -37.37 28.90 -1.71
C ASN A 625 -36.61 28.80 -3.03
N VAL A 626 -35.72 29.75 -3.31
CA VAL A 626 -34.85 29.73 -4.51
C VAL A 626 -33.89 28.56 -4.43
N GLN A 627 -33.23 28.37 -3.27
CA GLN A 627 -32.27 27.31 -3.07
C GLN A 627 -32.91 25.92 -3.27
N ARG A 628 -34.06 25.64 -2.64
CA ARG A 628 -34.79 24.37 -2.80
C ARG A 628 -35.14 24.10 -4.26
N LYS A 629 -35.63 25.11 -5.00
CA LYS A 629 -35.98 24.98 -6.42
C LYS A 629 -34.74 24.68 -7.28
N CYS A 630 -33.60 25.32 -7.01
CA CYS A 630 -32.34 25.05 -7.71
C CYS A 630 -31.79 23.66 -7.42
N ILE A 631 -31.80 23.21 -6.15
CA ILE A 631 -31.36 21.85 -5.77
C ILE A 631 -32.16 20.79 -6.52
N ASN A 632 -33.48 20.94 -6.64
CA ASN A 632 -34.32 19.99 -7.38
C ASN A 632 -33.94 19.84 -8.87
N LEU A 633 -33.29 20.85 -9.46
CA LEU A 633 -32.83 20.83 -10.85
C LEU A 633 -31.42 20.24 -11.02
N CYS A 634 -30.73 19.88 -9.94
CA CYS A 634 -29.35 19.35 -9.97
C CYS A 634 -29.30 17.87 -10.36
N THR A 635 -29.88 17.52 -11.50
CA THR A 635 -29.87 16.16 -12.07
C THR A 635 -29.36 16.18 -13.51
N GLU A 636 -28.78 15.08 -13.98
CA GLU A 636 -28.33 14.99 -15.37
C GLU A 636 -29.51 15.13 -16.36
N ASP A 637 -30.66 14.51 -16.05
CA ASP A 637 -31.85 14.53 -16.90
C ASP A 637 -32.49 15.93 -17.02
N ALA A 638 -32.26 16.83 -16.05
CA ALA A 638 -32.70 18.22 -16.14
C ALA A 638 -31.99 19.00 -17.26
N ASN A 639 -30.85 18.50 -17.76
CA ASN A 639 -30.10 19.08 -18.87
C ASN A 639 -29.77 20.58 -18.70
N VAL A 640 -29.42 20.95 -17.47
CA VAL A 640 -28.99 22.30 -17.07
C VAL A 640 -27.49 22.33 -16.80
N SER A 641 -26.88 23.51 -16.91
CA SER A 641 -25.53 23.82 -16.46
C SER A 641 -25.56 24.65 -15.18
N ILE A 642 -24.41 24.84 -14.52
CA ILE A 642 -24.31 25.77 -13.36
C ILE A 642 -24.71 27.19 -13.81
N ASN A 643 -24.36 27.59 -15.04
CA ASN A 643 -24.75 28.86 -15.61
C ASN A 643 -26.27 28.99 -15.82
N ASP A 644 -26.93 27.94 -16.32
CA ASP A 644 -28.39 27.92 -16.47
C ASP A 644 -29.09 28.05 -15.11
N LEU A 645 -28.56 27.35 -14.10
CA LEU A 645 -29.06 27.41 -12.72
C LEU A 645 -28.88 28.80 -12.13
N HIS A 646 -27.74 29.46 -12.35
CA HIS A 646 -27.49 30.82 -11.87
C HIS A 646 -28.55 31.80 -12.41
N TYR A 647 -28.79 31.85 -13.71
CA TYR A 647 -29.83 32.74 -14.26
C TYR A 647 -31.24 32.40 -13.78
N LYS A 648 -31.57 31.10 -13.62
CA LYS A 648 -32.84 30.68 -13.00
C LYS A 648 -32.94 31.18 -11.56
N SER A 649 -31.88 31.10 -10.77
CA SER A 649 -31.87 31.58 -9.38
C SER A 649 -32.08 33.08 -9.29
N VAL A 650 -31.46 33.88 -10.17
CA VAL A 650 -31.68 35.33 -10.25
C VAL A 650 -33.14 35.65 -10.57
N ALA A 651 -33.74 34.97 -11.54
CA ALA A 651 -35.14 35.18 -11.91
C ALA A 651 -36.11 34.79 -10.79
N MET A 652 -35.87 33.67 -10.11
CA MET A 652 -36.67 33.23 -8.97
C MET A 652 -36.52 34.19 -7.78
N LEU A 653 -35.29 34.57 -7.41
CA LEU A 653 -35.04 35.51 -6.32
C LEU A 653 -35.67 36.88 -6.59
N THR A 654 -35.63 37.37 -7.84
CA THR A 654 -36.35 38.59 -8.23
C THR A 654 -37.84 38.50 -7.92
N SER A 655 -38.45 37.34 -8.16
CA SER A 655 -39.88 37.13 -7.91
C SER A 655 -40.18 37.04 -6.42
N GLU A 656 -39.37 36.28 -5.67
CA GLU A 656 -39.53 36.14 -4.21
C GLU A 656 -39.33 37.49 -3.48
N LEU A 657 -38.33 38.29 -3.87
CA LEU A 657 -38.08 39.61 -3.28
C LEU A 657 -39.23 40.60 -3.57
N ARG A 658 -39.83 40.55 -4.77
CA ARG A 658 -41.01 41.36 -5.08
C ARG A 658 -42.20 41.01 -4.17
N ASN A 659 -42.37 39.74 -3.84
CA ASN A 659 -43.47 39.29 -2.96
C ASN A 659 -43.35 39.86 -1.54
N ILE A 660 -42.13 40.14 -1.07
CA ILE A 660 -41.87 40.67 0.28
C ILE A 660 -41.60 42.19 0.31
N GLY A 661 -41.94 42.90 -0.77
CA GLY A 661 -41.98 44.36 -0.80
C GLY A 661 -40.87 45.08 -1.57
N PHE A 662 -39.97 44.37 -2.28
CA PHE A 662 -39.00 45.00 -3.19
C PHE A 662 -39.68 45.37 -4.52
N GLN A 663 -40.43 46.46 -4.52
CA GLN A 663 -41.20 46.92 -5.68
C GLN A 663 -40.30 47.41 -6.83
N GLY A 664 -40.72 47.15 -8.08
CA GLY A 664 -40.01 47.62 -9.27
C GLY A 664 -38.67 46.93 -9.55
N LEU A 665 -38.25 45.98 -8.72
CA LEU A 665 -36.97 45.29 -8.81
C LEU A 665 -36.82 44.52 -10.14
N THR A 666 -35.76 44.75 -10.91
CA THR A 666 -35.45 43.96 -12.11
C THR A 666 -34.45 42.83 -11.82
N GLN A 667 -34.31 41.87 -12.73
CA GLN A 667 -33.27 40.83 -12.62
C GLN A 667 -31.85 41.44 -12.65
N TRP A 668 -31.68 42.55 -13.37
CA TRP A 668 -30.41 43.27 -13.42
C TRP A 668 -30.06 43.89 -12.07
N ASP A 669 -31.04 44.49 -11.39
CA ASP A 669 -30.84 45.03 -10.04
C ASP A 669 -30.46 43.92 -9.05
N VAL A 670 -31.11 42.76 -9.14
CA VAL A 670 -30.76 41.59 -8.31
C VAL A 670 -29.32 41.18 -8.57
N MET A 671 -28.95 40.91 -9.83
CA MET A 671 -27.63 40.41 -10.18
C MET A 671 -26.49 41.38 -9.85
N GLN A 672 -26.72 42.70 -9.92
CA GLN A 672 -25.68 43.70 -9.71
C GLN A 672 -25.57 44.18 -8.26
N LYS A 673 -26.69 44.25 -7.53
CA LYS A 673 -26.73 44.95 -6.22
C LYS A 673 -27.07 44.05 -5.05
N LEU A 674 -27.86 43.00 -5.25
CA LEU A 674 -28.38 42.17 -4.16
C LEU A 674 -27.77 40.77 -4.15
N TYR A 675 -27.38 40.23 -5.29
CA TYR A 675 -26.85 38.88 -5.46
C TYR A 675 -25.63 38.90 -6.42
N PRO A 676 -24.48 39.42 -5.95
CA PRO A 676 -23.34 39.77 -6.81
C PRO A 676 -22.32 38.62 -7.01
N HIS A 677 -22.67 37.39 -6.66
CA HIS A 677 -21.82 36.21 -6.85
C HIS A 677 -22.56 35.12 -7.64
N TYR A 678 -21.82 34.07 -8.02
CA TYR A 678 -22.41 32.95 -8.76
C TYR A 678 -23.21 32.04 -7.83
N LEU A 679 -24.12 31.24 -8.40
CA LEU A 679 -24.94 30.30 -7.62
C LEU A 679 -24.16 29.11 -7.04
N GLY A 680 -23.01 28.81 -7.61
CA GLY A 680 -22.18 27.72 -7.12
C GLY A 680 -21.03 27.39 -8.05
N HIS A 681 -20.29 26.35 -7.67
CA HIS A 681 -19.11 25.87 -8.37
C HIS A 681 -18.98 24.36 -8.20
N ASN A 682 -18.05 23.73 -8.92
CA ASN A 682 -17.69 22.34 -8.61
C ASN A 682 -16.99 22.31 -7.25
N LEU A 683 -17.16 21.20 -6.53
CA LEU A 683 -16.55 20.94 -5.22
C LEU A 683 -15.87 19.57 -5.22
N GLY A 684 -14.72 19.43 -4.55
CA GLY A 684 -13.97 18.17 -4.47
C GLY A 684 -12.71 18.31 -3.62
N LEU A 685 -11.54 17.99 -4.18
CA LEU A 685 -10.25 18.16 -3.48
C LEU A 685 -9.89 19.64 -3.25
N ASP A 686 -10.42 20.52 -4.10
CA ASP A 686 -10.42 21.97 -3.91
C ASP A 686 -11.86 22.41 -3.60
N VAL A 687 -12.01 23.54 -2.89
CA VAL A 687 -13.32 24.15 -2.59
C VAL A 687 -13.96 24.63 -3.90
N HIS A 688 -13.27 25.54 -4.60
CA HIS A 688 -13.57 25.87 -5.99
C HIS A 688 -12.87 24.86 -6.91
N ASP A 689 -13.42 23.64 -6.99
CA ASP A 689 -12.83 22.53 -7.72
C ASP A 689 -12.79 22.76 -9.23
N VAL A 690 -11.70 22.32 -9.86
CA VAL A 690 -11.53 22.29 -11.31
C VAL A 690 -12.03 23.55 -12.04
N PRO A 691 -11.50 24.75 -11.75
CA PRO A 691 -12.02 26.02 -12.30
C PRO A 691 -11.94 26.12 -13.83
N SER A 692 -11.12 25.28 -14.49
CA SER A 692 -11.07 25.15 -15.95
C SER A 692 -12.23 24.35 -16.55
N TYR A 693 -13.00 23.62 -15.75
CA TYR A 693 -14.18 22.90 -16.21
C TYR A 693 -15.33 23.89 -16.46
N SER A 694 -15.89 23.86 -17.67
CA SER A 694 -16.83 24.90 -18.11
C SER A 694 -18.09 24.97 -17.26
N LYS A 695 -18.43 26.17 -16.76
CA LYS A 695 -19.71 26.45 -16.08
C LYS A 695 -20.93 26.33 -17.01
N THR A 696 -20.73 26.31 -18.33
CA THR A 696 -21.79 26.08 -19.33
C THR A 696 -21.93 24.61 -19.72
N ALA A 697 -21.02 23.73 -19.27
CA ALA A 697 -21.18 22.30 -19.45
C ALA A 697 -22.43 21.81 -18.69
N LYS A 698 -23.17 20.88 -19.31
CA LYS A 698 -24.35 20.27 -18.70
C LYS A 698 -23.93 19.37 -17.55
N LEU A 699 -24.67 19.44 -16.45
CA LEU A 699 -24.42 18.64 -15.26
C LEU A 699 -24.44 17.15 -15.61
N LYS A 700 -23.50 16.40 -15.03
CA LYS A 700 -23.33 14.96 -15.25
C LYS A 700 -23.45 14.19 -13.95
N LYS A 701 -24.00 12.97 -14.01
CA LYS A 701 -24.01 12.05 -12.86
C LYS A 701 -22.59 11.92 -12.29
N GLY A 702 -22.47 12.02 -10.97
CA GLY A 702 -21.21 11.96 -10.24
C GLY A 702 -20.53 13.32 -10.05
N GLN A 703 -20.99 14.37 -10.72
CA GLN A 703 -20.52 15.72 -10.44
C GLN A 703 -21.01 16.19 -9.06
N VAL A 704 -20.18 16.95 -8.33
CA VAL A 704 -20.57 17.60 -7.07
C VAL A 704 -20.45 19.10 -7.24
N ILE A 705 -21.52 19.83 -6.92
CA ILE A 705 -21.59 21.29 -7.02
C ILE A 705 -22.21 21.90 -5.76
N THR A 706 -21.80 23.12 -5.42
CA THR A 706 -22.47 23.93 -4.38
C THR A 706 -23.75 24.57 -4.93
N MET A 707 -24.75 24.80 -4.07
CA MET A 707 -25.97 25.56 -4.35
C MET A 707 -26.17 26.64 -3.30
N GLU A 708 -25.60 27.82 -3.55
CA GLU A 708 -25.34 28.89 -2.58
C GLU A 708 -25.98 30.25 -2.96
N PRO A 709 -27.30 30.35 -3.23
CA PRO A 709 -27.88 31.67 -3.46
C PRO A 709 -27.67 32.57 -2.23
N GLY A 710 -27.42 33.85 -2.47
CA GLY A 710 -27.26 34.87 -1.43
C GLY A 710 -28.05 36.14 -1.74
N VAL A 711 -28.41 36.88 -0.69
CA VAL A 711 -28.98 38.23 -0.80
C VAL A 711 -28.34 39.16 0.22
N TYR A 712 -27.83 40.29 -0.27
CA TYR A 712 -27.07 41.29 0.50
C TYR A 712 -27.71 42.66 0.31
N VAL A 713 -28.49 43.10 1.28
CA VAL A 713 -29.25 44.34 1.23
C VAL A 713 -28.44 45.44 1.88
N SER A 714 -27.78 46.27 1.06
CA SER A 714 -27.04 47.44 1.54
C SER A 714 -27.94 48.42 2.31
N ASP A 715 -27.33 49.33 3.07
CA ASP A 715 -28.08 50.45 3.69
C ASP A 715 -28.36 51.56 2.66
N ASP A 716 -29.08 51.21 1.59
CA ASP A 716 -29.53 52.14 0.56
C ASP A 716 -31.03 52.43 0.74
N PRO A 717 -31.48 53.70 0.75
CA PRO A 717 -32.88 54.08 0.79
C PRO A 717 -33.76 53.43 -0.29
N MET A 718 -33.19 52.97 -1.41
CA MET A 718 -33.90 52.26 -2.46
C MET A 718 -34.48 50.90 -2.02
N TRP A 719 -33.93 50.32 -0.95
CA TRP A 719 -34.42 49.06 -0.39
C TRP A 719 -35.43 49.30 0.74
N PRO A 720 -36.38 48.39 1.00
CA PRO A 720 -37.29 48.55 2.11
C PRO A 720 -36.52 48.59 3.44
N ALA A 721 -36.86 49.57 4.30
CA ALA A 721 -36.12 49.85 5.53
C ALA A 721 -35.97 48.64 6.47
N ALA A 722 -36.94 47.72 6.45
CA ALA A 722 -36.94 46.53 7.29
C ALA A 722 -35.83 45.51 6.95
N TYR A 723 -35.24 45.56 5.74
CA TYR A 723 -34.23 44.60 5.28
C TYR A 723 -32.83 45.17 5.17
N ARG A 724 -32.66 46.50 5.28
CA ARG A 724 -31.36 47.16 5.13
C ARG A 724 -30.34 46.64 6.15
N GLY A 725 -29.10 46.46 5.73
CA GLY A 725 -28.04 45.93 6.57
C GLY A 725 -28.04 44.40 6.72
N MET A 726 -28.99 43.67 6.11
CA MET A 726 -29.05 42.21 6.17
C MET A 726 -28.31 41.57 5.00
N GLY A 727 -27.34 40.71 5.32
CA GLY A 727 -26.75 39.75 4.38
C GLY A 727 -27.04 38.32 4.83
N LEU A 728 -27.41 37.45 3.89
CA LEU A 728 -27.60 36.03 4.15
C LEU A 728 -27.27 35.19 2.92
N ARG A 729 -26.76 33.98 3.18
CA ARG A 729 -26.46 32.92 2.20
C ARG A 729 -26.88 31.58 2.79
N ILE A 730 -27.41 30.70 1.95
CA ILE A 730 -27.80 29.32 2.30
C ILE A 730 -27.23 28.39 1.25
N GLU A 731 -26.35 27.49 1.65
CA GLU A 731 -25.55 26.68 0.72
C GLU A 731 -25.52 25.20 1.09
N ASP A 732 -25.65 24.34 0.09
CA ASP A 732 -25.50 22.91 0.26
C ASP A 732 -24.66 22.30 -0.86
N ASP A 733 -24.00 21.19 -0.52
CA ASP A 733 -23.20 20.38 -1.44
C ASP A 733 -24.08 19.32 -2.10
N ILE A 734 -24.23 19.39 -3.42
CA ILE A 734 -25.13 18.52 -4.16
C ILE A 734 -24.37 17.59 -5.09
N ALA A 735 -24.43 16.29 -4.82
CA ALA A 735 -24.01 15.26 -5.74
C ALA A 735 -25.10 15.00 -6.78
N VAL A 736 -24.78 15.31 -8.04
CA VAL A 736 -25.67 15.14 -9.19
C VAL A 736 -25.83 13.65 -9.48
N GLY A 737 -27.07 13.18 -9.48
CA GLY A 737 -27.43 11.86 -10.00
C GLY A 737 -28.11 11.95 -11.35
N LYS A 738 -28.58 10.80 -11.87
CA LYS A 738 -29.22 10.75 -13.19
C LYS A 738 -30.58 11.48 -13.20
N ASN A 739 -31.50 11.00 -12.36
CA ASN A 739 -32.88 11.49 -12.21
C ASN A 739 -33.18 12.02 -10.80
N THR A 740 -32.25 11.87 -9.86
CA THR A 740 -32.29 12.39 -8.49
C THR A 740 -30.92 12.97 -8.15
N ASN A 741 -30.82 13.71 -7.05
CA ASN A 741 -29.56 14.16 -6.48
C ASN A 741 -29.43 13.69 -5.03
N VAL A 742 -28.26 13.90 -4.45
CA VAL A 742 -27.99 13.66 -3.04
C VAL A 742 -27.41 14.94 -2.44
N ASN A 743 -28.07 15.48 -1.42
CA ASN A 743 -27.52 16.56 -0.61
C ASN A 743 -26.53 15.96 0.41
N LEU A 744 -25.25 16.29 0.27
CA LEU A 744 -24.16 15.79 1.09
C LEU A 744 -24.07 16.47 2.47
N THR A 745 -24.69 17.65 2.61
CA THR A 745 -24.69 18.52 3.80
C THR A 745 -26.06 18.61 4.47
N ILE A 746 -26.94 17.65 4.17
CA ILE A 746 -28.34 17.63 4.62
C ILE A 746 -28.51 17.73 6.14
N GLU A 747 -27.50 17.32 6.94
CA GLU A 747 -27.54 17.46 8.39
C GLU A 747 -27.58 18.90 8.88
N ALA A 748 -26.99 19.86 8.17
CA ALA A 748 -27.06 21.27 8.57
C ALA A 748 -28.49 21.80 8.38
N ALA A 749 -29.24 21.93 9.46
CA ALA A 749 -30.62 22.41 9.40
C ALA A 749 -30.67 23.78 8.72
N LYS A 750 -31.66 23.95 7.84
CA LYS A 750 -31.92 25.19 7.08
C LYS A 750 -33.40 25.61 7.08
N GLU A 751 -34.29 24.75 7.56
CA GLU A 751 -35.69 25.12 7.73
C GLU A 751 -35.81 26.01 8.96
N ILE A 752 -36.61 27.08 8.89
CA ILE A 752 -36.69 28.07 9.98
C ILE A 752 -37.12 27.38 11.29
N ASP A 753 -38.13 26.52 11.21
CA ASP A 753 -38.68 25.83 12.37
C ASP A 753 -37.65 24.86 12.98
N ASP A 754 -36.81 24.23 12.16
CA ASP A 754 -35.72 23.36 12.63
C ASP A 754 -34.63 24.18 13.34
N ILE A 755 -34.21 25.31 12.76
CA ILE A 755 -33.20 26.19 13.35
C ILE A 755 -33.68 26.75 14.69
N GLU A 756 -34.91 27.28 14.75
CA GLU A 756 -35.50 27.79 15.99
C GLU A 756 -35.69 26.68 17.03
N SER A 757 -36.12 25.48 16.60
CA SER A 757 -36.27 24.32 17.49
C SER A 757 -34.93 23.90 18.09
N ILE A 758 -33.87 23.77 17.30
CA ILE A 758 -32.52 23.44 17.78
C ILE A 758 -32.01 24.56 18.71
N ALA A 759 -32.28 25.81 18.36
CA ALA A 759 -31.84 26.95 19.16
C ALA A 759 -32.51 27.02 20.54
N VAL A 760 -33.71 26.45 20.70
CA VAL A 760 -34.46 26.39 21.97
C VAL A 760 -34.19 25.09 22.73
N ASN A 761 -34.24 23.96 22.04
CA ASN A 761 -34.25 22.62 22.64
C ASN A 761 -32.85 21.97 22.67
N GLY A 762 -31.87 22.54 21.95
CA GLY A 762 -30.53 21.99 21.81
C GLY A 762 -30.48 20.84 20.80
N VAL A 763 -29.40 20.05 20.89
CA VAL A 763 -29.21 18.82 20.10
C VAL A 763 -28.90 17.64 21.01
N THR A 764 -29.30 16.44 20.59
CA THR A 764 -28.99 15.18 21.30
C THR A 764 -27.79 14.43 20.71
N THR A 765 -27.31 14.84 19.53
CA THR A 765 -26.23 14.16 18.80
C THR A 765 -24.88 14.37 19.50
N LYS A 766 -24.23 13.27 19.86
CA LYS A 766 -22.83 13.25 20.31
C LYS A 766 -21.93 13.09 19.09
N MET A 767 -21.18 14.12 18.74
CA MET A 767 -20.35 14.12 17.53
C MET A 767 -19.07 13.31 17.70
N GLU A 768 -18.60 13.16 18.93
CA GLU A 768 -17.44 12.34 19.28
C GLU A 768 -17.65 10.85 18.93
N ASP A 769 -18.91 10.40 18.89
CA ASP A 769 -19.28 9.05 18.47
C ASP A 769 -19.20 8.86 16.93
N GLU A 770 -19.03 9.92 16.13
CA GLU A 770 -18.88 9.83 14.66
C GLU A 770 -17.45 9.66 14.20
N VAL A 771 -16.49 9.99 15.07
CA VAL A 771 -15.07 9.71 14.80
C VAL A 771 -14.86 8.23 14.51
N THR A 772 -15.66 7.35 15.13
CA THR A 772 -15.61 5.91 14.84
C THR A 772 -16.09 5.56 13.43
N ASP A 773 -17.04 6.32 12.86
CA ASP A 773 -17.49 6.09 11.47
C ASP A 773 -16.34 6.35 10.49
N VAL A 774 -15.55 7.40 10.70
CA VAL A 774 -14.35 7.75 9.90
C VAL A 774 -13.28 6.66 9.98
N PHE A 775 -13.10 6.04 11.14
CA PHE A 775 -12.10 4.97 11.34
C PHE A 775 -12.63 3.57 11.00
N SER A 776 -13.94 3.44 10.75
CA SER A 776 -14.59 2.22 10.27
C SER A 776 -14.71 2.15 8.73
N LEU A 777 -14.35 3.24 8.05
CA LEU A 777 -14.50 3.51 6.62
C LEU A 777 -13.46 2.84 5.74
#